data_AF-A0A2P9ECG7-F1
#
_entry.id   AF-A0A2P9ECG7-F1
#
_cell.length_a   1.000
_cell.length_b   1.000
_cell.length_c   1.000
_cell.angle_alpha   90.00
_cell.angle_beta   90.00
_cell.angle_gamma   90.00
#
_symmetry.space_group_name_H-M   'P 1'
#
loop_
_entity.id
_entity.type
_entity.pdbx_description
1 polymer ?
#
loop_
_entity_poly.entity_id
_entity_poly.type
_entity_poly.pdbx_seq_one_letter_code
_entity_poly.pdbx_strand_id
1 'polypeptide(L)'
;MNDVTVVTSVTYPSPESLALVADVQYHEPYLSAALNRKFRGIVDPGFYAGFLPKPGGGMNLLITSVDGDKTAGAASVDIGEFYQVTIQQRKDISLALSAGKKYAIVLKGRYLLGEDTYQVNTASHIHAAEFVARTYTDSYQLGDGELLVCTVNIPAGVSAITQEMIDTSERINRTIGIDISDSVTSSRSDVAASSLAVKKAYDLAKSKYTAQDASTTQKGLVQLSSETNSDSETMAATPKAVKSVKDLADTKAPIESPSLTGTPTAPTAAQGTNSTQIANTAFVKAAITALINGAPGTLDTLKEIAAAINNDPNFSTTINNALALKAPLASPALTGIPTAPTAAQGTNNTQIATTAYVRAAISALVGSSPEALDTLNELAAALGNDPNFATTMTNALAGKQPLDATLTALAGLATGANKLPYFTGTDTVSQTDLTSVGRDILAKTSVLAVIQYLGLRELGTSGEKIPLLSTANTWSARQTFNGGITGALTGNADTATKLKTARNINGVRFDGSGDININTLVSRGRVTALEANAQGTSGIQLYEAYNNGYPSPYGNVLHLKGATAAGEGELFIGWSGTSGAHAPVHIRSRRDTDSANWSEWAQVYTSKDSIPGVNAKGDQDTSGNAATATKLQTACTINGVSFDGSKNIELTAENLNLERTVELAAGSLQKNQNGADIPGKDTFTKNIGACRAFHSSISTGAGNWTTAQLIEWLDSQGAFNHPYWMCKCSWSYGNNKIITDTGCGTIHLAGCVIEVMGNKGAMTIRVTTPSTSTGGGTTNAQFTYINHGADYAPGWRRDYSTKNQQPAFALGQTGSTVGNDKAVGWNSISGVYNANIGGASTLILHFYMGAGSCPAVQFRVNYKNGGIYYRSARDGYGFEADWSEFYTTTRKPSAGDVGAYTKAECNSRFITGIRLGTKSSVQTWNGPGWNDKSGYVVTASINSNKDELIDTTQARPVQYCINGTWYNAGSI
;
A
#
# COMPACT_ATOMS: atom_id res chain seq x y z
N MET A 1 -48.17 -42.26 -35.28
CA MET A 1 -46.85 -41.82 -35.80
C MET A 1 -45.80 -42.57 -35.01
N ASN A 2 -45.19 -43.58 -35.61
CA ASN A 2 -43.92 -44.17 -35.18
C ASN A 2 -43.28 -44.65 -36.48
N ASP A 3 -42.42 -43.80 -37.04
CA ASP A 3 -41.73 -44.06 -38.30
C ASP A 3 -40.87 -45.31 -38.19
N VAL A 4 -41.21 -46.29 -39.02
CA VAL A 4 -40.41 -47.49 -39.25
C VAL A 4 -39.19 -47.05 -40.07
N THR A 5 -38.05 -46.88 -39.41
CA THR A 5 -36.78 -46.67 -40.11
C THR A 5 -36.22 -48.03 -40.48
N VAL A 6 -36.25 -48.36 -41.77
CA VAL A 6 -35.62 -49.55 -42.34
C VAL A 6 -34.11 -49.42 -42.14
N VAL A 7 -33.52 -50.21 -41.23
CA VAL A 7 -32.07 -50.36 -41.12
C VAL A 7 -31.63 -51.29 -42.25
N THR A 8 -31.23 -50.73 -43.39
CA THR A 8 -30.49 -51.45 -44.40
C THR A 8 -29.12 -51.79 -43.84
N SER A 9 -28.79 -53.08 -43.72
CA SER A 9 -27.45 -53.53 -43.33
C SER A 9 -26.43 -53.15 -44.41
N VAL A 10 -25.72 -52.05 -44.21
CA VAL A 10 -24.56 -51.69 -45.05
C VAL A 10 -23.43 -52.67 -44.71
N THR A 11 -22.95 -53.41 -45.72
CA THR A 11 -21.82 -54.32 -45.55
C THR A 11 -20.55 -53.57 -45.94
N TYR A 12 -19.64 -53.40 -44.99
CA TYR A 12 -18.35 -52.74 -45.22
C TYR A 12 -17.31 -53.78 -45.67
N PRO A 13 -16.53 -53.54 -46.73
CA PRO A 13 -15.39 -54.40 -47.03
C PRO A 13 -14.33 -54.24 -45.93
N SER A 14 -13.65 -55.33 -45.58
CA SER A 14 -12.49 -55.25 -44.69
C SER A 14 -11.42 -54.33 -45.31
N PRO A 15 -10.89 -53.32 -44.60
CA PRO A 15 -9.82 -52.46 -45.12
C PRO A 15 -8.57 -53.22 -45.55
N GLU A 16 -8.36 -54.45 -45.08
CA GLU A 16 -7.24 -55.32 -45.45
C GLU A 16 -7.47 -56.08 -46.78
N SER A 17 -8.72 -56.13 -47.27
CA SER A 17 -9.06 -56.79 -48.53
C SER A 17 -8.87 -55.88 -49.75
N LEU A 18 -8.85 -54.55 -49.57
CA LEU A 18 -8.70 -53.57 -50.64
C LEU A 18 -7.22 -53.31 -50.99
N ALA A 19 -6.89 -53.25 -52.28
CA ALA A 19 -5.53 -52.98 -52.75
C ALA A 19 -5.18 -51.48 -52.73
N LEU A 20 -6.18 -50.61 -52.89
CA LEU A 20 -6.11 -49.16 -52.72
C LEU A 20 -7.14 -48.74 -51.67
N VAL A 21 -6.74 -47.84 -50.77
CA VAL A 21 -7.61 -47.25 -49.74
C VAL A 21 -7.44 -45.75 -49.77
N ALA A 22 -8.53 -44.99 -49.79
CA ALA A 22 -8.48 -43.52 -49.66
C ALA A 22 -9.00 -43.08 -48.29
N ASP A 23 -8.37 -42.07 -47.68
CA ASP A 23 -8.78 -41.56 -46.38
C ASP A 23 -10.06 -40.71 -46.50
N VAL A 24 -11.06 -41.03 -45.67
CA VAL A 24 -12.34 -40.32 -45.48
C VAL A 24 -13.30 -40.39 -46.69
N GLN A 25 -14.33 -41.26 -46.59
CA GLN A 25 -15.31 -41.48 -47.67
C GLN A 25 -16.78 -41.56 -47.21
N TYR A 26 -17.10 -41.05 -46.01
CA TYR A 26 -18.43 -41.17 -45.40
C TYR A 26 -19.33 -39.93 -45.61
N HIS A 27 -20.66 -40.12 -45.48
CA HIS A 27 -21.73 -39.12 -45.57
C HIS A 27 -21.68 -38.05 -44.46
N GLU A 28 -20.62 -37.24 -44.39
CA GLU A 28 -20.52 -36.22 -43.36
C GLU A 28 -20.56 -34.80 -43.90
N PRO A 29 -21.54 -33.98 -43.46
CA PRO A 29 -21.51 -32.56 -43.72
C PRO A 29 -20.62 -31.76 -42.75
N TYR A 30 -20.25 -32.24 -41.53
CA TYR A 30 -19.62 -31.36 -40.50
C TYR A 30 -18.65 -31.92 -39.42
N LEU A 31 -17.92 -33.04 -39.56
CA LEU A 31 -16.87 -33.40 -38.57
C LEU A 31 -15.48 -33.77 -39.13
N SER A 32 -15.34 -34.04 -40.43
CA SER A 32 -14.06 -34.37 -41.10
C SER A 32 -13.57 -33.34 -42.12
N ALA A 33 -14.39 -32.34 -42.47
CA ALA A 33 -14.01 -31.23 -43.34
C ALA A 33 -12.82 -30.39 -42.81
N ALA A 34 -12.42 -30.60 -41.54
CA ALA A 34 -11.32 -29.89 -40.90
C ALA A 34 -9.94 -30.55 -41.08
N LEU A 35 -9.82 -31.84 -41.40
CA LEU A 35 -8.49 -32.48 -41.50
C LEU A 35 -7.95 -32.45 -42.94
N ASN A 36 -8.77 -32.83 -43.93
CA ASN A 36 -8.38 -32.84 -45.34
C ASN A 36 -8.21 -31.42 -45.94
N ARG A 37 -8.92 -30.39 -45.43
CA ARG A 37 -8.65 -28.97 -45.78
C ARG A 37 -7.41 -28.40 -45.08
N LYS A 38 -7.02 -28.95 -43.92
CA LYS A 38 -5.79 -28.51 -43.21
C LYS A 38 -4.53 -29.07 -43.84
N PHE A 39 -4.60 -30.23 -44.49
CA PHE A 39 -3.46 -30.76 -45.25
C PHE A 39 -3.28 -30.09 -46.60
N ARG A 40 -4.35 -29.58 -47.23
CA ARG A 40 -4.23 -28.80 -48.46
C ARG A 40 -3.42 -27.51 -48.19
N GLY A 41 -2.28 -27.36 -48.87
CA GLY A 41 -1.30 -26.30 -48.63
C GLY A 41 -0.20 -26.64 -47.60
N ILE A 42 -0.29 -27.78 -46.91
CA ILE A 42 0.77 -28.36 -46.06
C ILE A 42 1.40 -29.59 -46.76
N VAL A 43 0.59 -30.39 -47.45
CA VAL A 43 0.98 -31.58 -48.22
C VAL A 43 0.57 -31.33 -49.67
N ASP A 44 1.54 -31.24 -50.58
CA ASP A 44 1.27 -31.07 -52.01
C ASP A 44 0.76 -32.37 -52.67
N PRO A 45 -0.08 -32.29 -53.72
CA PRO A 45 -0.45 -33.48 -54.48
C PRO A 45 0.78 -34.13 -55.14
N GLY A 46 0.83 -35.47 -55.09
CA GLY A 46 1.94 -36.28 -55.57
C GLY A 46 2.14 -37.58 -54.78
N PHE A 47 3.23 -38.30 -55.09
CA PHE A 47 3.57 -39.59 -54.50
C PHE A 47 4.70 -39.46 -53.47
N TYR A 48 4.46 -39.94 -52.25
CA TYR A 48 5.39 -39.85 -51.11
C TYR A 48 6.11 -41.18 -50.79
N ALA A 49 5.56 -42.28 -51.28
CA ALA A 49 6.11 -43.63 -51.15
C ALA A 49 5.39 -44.60 -52.12
N GLY A 50 6.04 -45.67 -52.57
CA GLY A 50 5.40 -46.75 -53.35
C GLY A 50 4.83 -46.27 -54.69
N PHE A 51 3.79 -46.94 -55.22
CA PHE A 51 3.16 -46.66 -56.53
C PHE A 51 4.14 -46.69 -57.71
N LEU A 52 5.14 -47.57 -57.65
CA LEU A 52 6.19 -47.65 -58.67
C LEU A 52 5.78 -48.63 -59.78
N PRO A 53 5.74 -48.19 -61.05
CA PRO A 53 5.44 -49.07 -62.17
C PRO A 53 6.67 -49.90 -62.57
N LYS A 54 6.45 -51.20 -62.76
CA LYS A 54 7.46 -52.14 -63.29
C LYS A 54 6.81 -53.19 -64.20
N PRO A 55 7.59 -53.90 -65.03
CA PRO A 55 7.10 -55.04 -65.79
C PRO A 55 6.46 -56.11 -64.89
N GLY A 56 5.22 -56.50 -65.19
CA GLY A 56 4.45 -57.52 -64.43
C GLY A 56 4.48 -58.92 -65.04
N GLY A 57 5.16 -59.10 -66.17
CA GLY A 57 5.16 -60.35 -66.96
C GLY A 57 4.09 -60.36 -68.04
N GLY A 58 4.49 -60.71 -69.28
CA GLY A 58 3.62 -60.57 -70.45
C GLY A 58 3.17 -59.13 -70.66
N MET A 59 1.94 -58.94 -71.14
CA MET A 59 1.35 -57.63 -71.43
C MET A 59 0.79 -56.90 -70.19
N ASN A 60 1.34 -57.18 -69.00
CA ASN A 60 0.90 -56.61 -67.75
C ASN A 60 1.91 -55.61 -67.19
N LEU A 61 1.41 -54.45 -66.75
CA LEU A 61 2.15 -53.49 -65.95
C LEU A 61 1.83 -53.72 -64.48
N LEU A 62 2.85 -53.93 -63.65
CA LEU A 62 2.69 -54.11 -62.21
C LEU A 62 3.01 -52.79 -61.49
N ILE A 63 2.07 -52.27 -60.71
CA ILE A 63 2.29 -51.12 -59.83
C ILE A 63 2.56 -51.65 -58.43
N THR A 64 3.74 -51.37 -57.86
CA THR A 64 4.15 -51.93 -56.56
C THR A 64 3.76 -51.05 -55.39
N SER A 65 3.29 -51.71 -54.33
CA SER A 65 2.94 -51.12 -53.05
C SER A 65 4.15 -50.74 -52.20
N VAL A 66 5.30 -51.41 -52.36
CA VAL A 66 6.51 -51.19 -51.57
C VAL A 66 7.55 -50.34 -52.30
N ASP A 67 8.30 -49.55 -51.54
CA ASP A 67 9.44 -48.72 -51.98
C ASP A 67 10.51 -48.74 -50.88
N GLY A 68 11.57 -49.54 -51.08
CA GLY A 68 12.61 -49.77 -50.07
C GLY A 68 12.05 -50.31 -48.75
N ASP A 69 12.33 -49.60 -47.64
CA ASP A 69 11.92 -49.99 -46.27
C ASP A 69 10.46 -49.65 -45.93
N LYS A 70 9.71 -49.03 -46.86
CA LYS A 70 8.32 -48.62 -46.63
C LYS A 70 7.35 -49.76 -46.99
N THR A 71 6.43 -50.05 -46.07
CA THR A 71 5.51 -51.20 -46.15
C THR A 71 4.23 -50.96 -46.97
N ALA A 72 3.98 -49.72 -47.42
CA ALA A 72 2.84 -49.35 -48.25
C ALA A 72 3.12 -48.06 -49.05
N GLY A 73 2.42 -47.91 -50.18
CA GLY A 73 2.50 -46.71 -51.01
C GLY A 73 1.64 -45.61 -50.43
N ALA A 74 2.06 -44.36 -50.55
CA ALA A 74 1.31 -43.18 -50.14
C ALA A 74 1.31 -42.11 -51.24
N ALA A 75 0.12 -41.63 -51.61
CA ALA A 75 -0.10 -40.54 -52.54
C ALA A 75 -1.13 -39.56 -51.98
N SER A 76 -1.12 -38.31 -52.45
CA SER A 76 -2.13 -37.30 -52.14
C SER A 76 -2.67 -36.70 -53.44
N VAL A 77 -3.99 -36.61 -53.59
CA VAL A 77 -4.65 -36.05 -54.79
C VAL A 77 -5.59 -34.93 -54.40
N ASP A 78 -5.62 -33.87 -55.20
CA ASP A 78 -6.59 -32.78 -55.05
C ASP A 78 -7.87 -33.13 -55.83
N ILE A 79 -9.03 -32.92 -55.19
CA ILE A 79 -10.35 -33.12 -55.79
C ILE A 79 -11.11 -31.81 -55.67
N GLY A 80 -11.41 -31.20 -56.82
CA GLY A 80 -11.98 -29.87 -56.95
C GLY A 80 -11.12 -28.79 -56.29
N GLU A 81 -11.75 -27.66 -55.98
CA GLU A 81 -11.09 -26.51 -55.35
C GLU A 81 -10.85 -26.71 -53.83
N PHE A 82 -11.60 -27.60 -53.17
CA PHE A 82 -11.67 -27.63 -51.70
C PHE A 82 -11.19 -28.91 -51.02
N TYR A 83 -11.03 -30.02 -51.75
CA TYR A 83 -10.74 -31.31 -51.13
C TYR A 83 -9.37 -31.84 -51.54
N GLN A 84 -8.71 -32.51 -50.61
CA GLN A 84 -7.51 -33.28 -50.87
C GLN A 84 -7.69 -34.64 -50.18
N VAL A 85 -7.36 -35.72 -50.89
CA VAL A 85 -7.53 -37.10 -50.42
C VAL A 85 -6.20 -37.82 -50.48
N THR A 86 -5.80 -38.43 -49.37
CA THR A 86 -4.66 -39.33 -49.32
C THR A 86 -5.07 -40.73 -49.73
N ILE A 87 -4.26 -41.37 -50.57
CA ILE A 87 -4.47 -42.72 -51.10
C ILE A 87 -3.30 -43.58 -50.66
N GLN A 88 -3.60 -44.70 -50.04
CA GLN A 88 -2.64 -45.73 -49.66
C GLN A 88 -2.74 -46.93 -50.60
N GLN A 89 -1.60 -47.37 -51.15
CA GLN A 89 -1.51 -48.64 -51.86
C GLN A 89 -1.00 -49.72 -50.92
N ARG A 90 -1.83 -50.73 -50.66
CA ARG A 90 -1.54 -51.81 -49.71
C ARG A 90 -1.08 -53.10 -50.38
N LYS A 91 -1.42 -53.30 -51.65
CA LYS A 91 -1.05 -54.48 -52.44
C LYS A 91 -0.64 -54.08 -53.85
N ASP A 92 0.19 -54.91 -54.46
CA ASP A 92 0.58 -54.73 -55.86
C ASP A 92 -0.63 -54.93 -56.78
N ILE A 93 -0.73 -54.10 -57.83
CA ILE A 93 -1.85 -54.14 -58.78
C ILE A 93 -1.29 -54.38 -60.18
N SER A 94 -1.81 -55.40 -60.86
CA SER A 94 -1.46 -55.74 -62.24
C SER A 94 -2.50 -55.16 -63.21
N LEU A 95 -2.03 -54.41 -64.20
CA LEU A 95 -2.86 -53.77 -65.23
C LEU A 95 -2.54 -54.39 -66.59
N ALA A 96 -3.54 -55.02 -67.21
CA ALA A 96 -3.41 -55.58 -68.56
C ALA A 96 -3.51 -54.48 -69.62
N LEU A 97 -2.50 -54.38 -70.49
CA LEU A 97 -2.43 -53.41 -71.59
C LEU A 97 -2.37 -54.12 -72.94
N SER A 98 -2.63 -53.40 -74.03
CA SER A 98 -2.58 -53.95 -75.40
C SER A 98 -1.41 -53.39 -76.19
N ALA A 99 -0.85 -54.17 -77.11
CA ALA A 99 0.25 -53.74 -77.97
C ALA A 99 -0.19 -52.68 -78.99
N GLY A 100 0.77 -51.89 -79.48
CA GLY A 100 0.55 -50.88 -80.53
C GLY A 100 -0.10 -49.58 -80.05
N LYS A 101 -0.07 -49.28 -78.74
CA LYS A 101 -0.65 -48.09 -78.14
C LYS A 101 0.28 -47.49 -77.10
N LYS A 102 0.22 -46.15 -76.95
CA LYS A 102 0.78 -45.45 -75.79
C LYS A 102 -0.31 -45.27 -74.75
N TYR A 103 -0.03 -45.57 -73.49
CA TYR A 103 -0.97 -45.43 -72.38
C TYR A 103 -0.50 -44.37 -71.37
N ALA A 104 -1.41 -43.56 -70.83
CA ALA A 104 -1.27 -42.89 -69.55
C ALA A 104 -1.85 -43.80 -68.47
N ILE A 105 -1.04 -44.11 -67.46
CA ILE A 105 -1.47 -44.85 -66.28
C ILE A 105 -1.68 -43.85 -65.16
N VAL A 106 -2.93 -43.72 -64.73
CA VAL A 106 -3.36 -42.66 -63.83
C VAL A 106 -3.89 -43.26 -62.55
N LEU A 107 -3.41 -42.77 -61.40
CA LEU A 107 -4.06 -42.99 -60.12
C LEU A 107 -5.17 -41.96 -59.98
N LYS A 108 -6.41 -42.42 -59.83
CA LYS A 108 -7.58 -41.58 -59.64
C LYS A 108 -8.15 -41.78 -58.24
N GLY A 109 -8.19 -40.72 -57.44
CA GLY A 109 -9.01 -40.67 -56.24
C GLY A 109 -10.39 -40.13 -56.56
N ARG A 110 -11.43 -40.66 -55.91
CA ARG A 110 -12.80 -40.16 -56.07
C ARG A 110 -13.37 -39.78 -54.71
N TYR A 111 -13.97 -38.59 -54.67
CA TYR A 111 -14.77 -38.13 -53.54
C TYR A 111 -15.94 -37.32 -54.09
N LEU A 112 -17.15 -37.70 -53.69
CA LEU A 112 -18.37 -36.95 -53.99
C LEU A 112 -19.22 -36.93 -52.72
N LEU A 113 -19.62 -35.74 -52.30
CA LEU A 113 -20.37 -35.57 -51.05
C LEU A 113 -21.72 -36.28 -51.15
N GLY A 114 -21.99 -37.19 -50.22
CA GLY A 114 -23.28 -37.90 -50.14
C GLY A 114 -23.37 -39.15 -51.01
N GLU A 115 -22.28 -39.62 -51.61
CA GLU A 115 -22.24 -40.83 -52.45
C GLU A 115 -21.31 -41.87 -51.83
N ASP A 116 -21.83 -43.09 -51.63
CA ASP A 116 -21.02 -44.19 -51.11
C ASP A 116 -20.04 -44.71 -52.18
N THR A 117 -18.79 -44.93 -51.80
CA THR A 117 -17.84 -45.72 -52.58
C THR A 117 -17.91 -47.20 -52.19
N TYR A 118 -17.33 -48.08 -53.01
CA TYR A 118 -17.20 -49.51 -52.72
C TYR A 118 -16.49 -49.77 -51.38
N GLN A 119 -15.58 -48.88 -50.97
CA GLN A 119 -14.84 -48.95 -49.70
C GLN A 119 -15.76 -48.74 -48.48
N VAL A 120 -16.89 -48.06 -48.65
CA VAL A 120 -17.86 -47.76 -47.58
C VAL A 120 -19.13 -48.62 -47.71
N ASN A 121 -19.47 -49.03 -48.93
CA ASN A 121 -20.62 -49.88 -49.21
C ASN A 121 -20.32 -50.83 -50.36
N THR A 122 -20.24 -52.14 -50.10
CA THR A 122 -19.90 -53.13 -51.14
C THR A 122 -20.91 -53.20 -52.30
N ALA A 123 -22.10 -52.59 -52.17
CA ALA A 123 -23.05 -52.47 -53.27
C ALA A 123 -22.74 -51.31 -54.24
N SER A 124 -21.84 -50.39 -53.88
CA SER A 124 -21.45 -49.27 -54.74
C SER A 124 -20.51 -49.73 -55.85
N HIS A 125 -20.74 -49.28 -57.09
CA HIS A 125 -19.81 -49.49 -58.20
C HIS A 125 -18.71 -48.42 -58.29
N ILE A 126 -18.69 -47.46 -57.36
CA ILE A 126 -17.74 -46.34 -57.38
C ILE A 126 -16.52 -46.72 -56.55
N HIS A 127 -15.36 -46.85 -57.19
CA HIS A 127 -14.13 -47.13 -56.46
C HIS A 127 -13.59 -45.87 -55.78
N ALA A 128 -13.18 -46.04 -54.53
CA ALA A 128 -12.53 -45.05 -53.68
C ALA A 128 -11.28 -44.42 -54.31
N ALA A 129 -10.44 -45.31 -54.83
CA ALA A 129 -9.28 -45.01 -55.64
C ALA A 129 -9.09 -46.16 -56.62
N GLU A 130 -8.64 -45.84 -57.82
CA GLU A 130 -8.43 -46.81 -58.90
C GLU A 130 -7.28 -46.40 -59.80
N PHE A 131 -6.68 -47.37 -60.49
CA PHE A 131 -5.82 -47.07 -61.63
C PHE A 131 -6.62 -47.10 -62.92
N VAL A 132 -6.44 -46.09 -63.75
CA VAL A 132 -7.08 -45.99 -65.06
C VAL A 132 -5.99 -45.96 -66.12
N ALA A 133 -6.06 -46.89 -67.07
CA ALA A 133 -5.21 -46.88 -68.26
C ALA A 133 -5.96 -46.20 -69.41
N ARG A 134 -5.46 -45.07 -69.90
CA ARG A 134 -6.04 -44.32 -71.02
C ARG A 134 -5.08 -44.28 -72.19
N THR A 135 -5.61 -44.27 -73.41
CA THR A 135 -4.74 -44.07 -74.59
C THR A 135 -4.16 -42.65 -74.52
N TYR A 136 -2.85 -42.54 -74.51
CA TYR A 136 -2.12 -41.28 -74.46
C TYR A 136 -2.13 -40.63 -75.84
N THR A 137 -2.44 -39.35 -75.87
CA THR A 137 -2.28 -38.47 -77.03
C THR A 137 -1.46 -37.26 -76.59
N ASP A 138 -0.82 -36.56 -77.51
CA ASP A 138 0.02 -35.41 -77.16
C ASP A 138 -0.77 -34.24 -76.53
N SER A 139 -2.11 -34.28 -76.62
CA SER A 139 -3.04 -33.36 -75.97
C SER A 139 -3.64 -33.92 -74.67
N TYR A 140 -3.10 -35.00 -74.09
CA TYR A 140 -3.63 -35.60 -72.88
C TYR A 140 -3.51 -34.63 -71.69
N GLN A 141 -4.58 -34.48 -70.91
CA GLN A 141 -4.62 -33.67 -69.69
C GLN A 141 -5.16 -34.55 -68.56
N LEU A 142 -4.59 -34.39 -67.37
CA LEU A 142 -5.12 -35.05 -66.17
C LEU A 142 -6.46 -34.41 -65.78
N GLY A 143 -7.42 -35.26 -65.41
CA GLY A 143 -8.69 -34.80 -64.86
C GLY A 143 -8.58 -34.44 -63.38
N ASP A 144 -9.68 -33.98 -62.81
CA ASP A 144 -9.78 -33.73 -61.38
C ASP A 144 -9.61 -35.03 -60.56
N GLY A 145 -8.85 -34.97 -59.46
CA GLY A 145 -8.52 -36.14 -58.62
C GLY A 145 -7.49 -37.10 -59.20
N GLU A 146 -6.73 -36.70 -60.24
CA GLU A 146 -5.85 -37.61 -60.99
C GLU A 146 -4.36 -37.28 -60.85
N LEU A 147 -3.54 -38.32 -60.68
CA LEU A 147 -2.08 -38.24 -60.76
C LEU A 147 -1.55 -39.20 -61.82
N LEU A 148 -0.61 -38.72 -62.64
CA LEU A 148 0.10 -39.57 -63.59
C LEU A 148 1.14 -40.44 -62.87
N VAL A 149 1.00 -41.76 -62.99
CA VAL A 149 1.93 -42.75 -62.43
C VAL A 149 3.08 -42.98 -63.41
N CYS A 150 2.76 -43.21 -64.67
CA CYS A 150 3.68 -43.30 -65.79
C CYS A 150 2.94 -43.19 -67.12
N THR A 151 3.70 -42.99 -68.19
CA THR A 151 3.26 -43.38 -69.53
C THR A 151 3.92 -44.70 -69.94
N VAL A 152 3.21 -45.51 -70.73
CA VAL A 152 3.74 -46.77 -71.24
C VAL A 152 3.61 -46.76 -72.76
N ASN A 153 4.73 -46.70 -73.47
CA ASN A 153 4.75 -46.73 -74.93
C ASN A 153 4.98 -48.17 -75.41
N ILE A 154 3.92 -48.83 -75.88
CA ILE A 154 3.97 -50.24 -76.26
C ILE A 154 3.98 -50.36 -77.80
N PRO A 155 5.11 -50.71 -78.44
CA PRO A 155 5.17 -50.86 -79.90
C PRO A 155 4.23 -51.95 -80.42
N ALA A 156 3.86 -51.89 -81.70
CA ALA A 156 3.09 -52.96 -82.32
C ALA A 156 3.92 -54.26 -82.40
N GLY A 157 3.30 -55.41 -82.10
CA GLY A 157 3.94 -56.74 -82.24
C GLY A 157 4.76 -57.23 -81.05
N VAL A 158 4.87 -56.46 -79.96
CA VAL A 158 5.52 -56.92 -78.72
C VAL A 158 4.56 -57.78 -77.89
N SER A 159 5.10 -58.81 -77.22
CA SER A 159 4.34 -59.75 -76.39
C SER A 159 4.52 -59.53 -74.88
N ALA A 160 5.39 -58.59 -74.49
CA ALA A 160 5.60 -58.22 -73.10
C ALA A 160 5.99 -56.74 -72.93
N ILE A 161 5.60 -56.15 -71.80
CA ILE A 161 6.04 -54.81 -71.38
C ILE A 161 7.44 -54.92 -70.78
N THR A 162 8.38 -54.11 -71.26
CA THR A 162 9.73 -54.00 -70.71
C THR A 162 9.91 -52.71 -69.93
N GLN A 163 10.98 -52.60 -69.12
CA GLN A 163 11.25 -51.41 -68.32
C GLN A 163 11.43 -50.15 -69.20
N GLU A 164 12.04 -50.30 -70.38
CA GLU A 164 12.27 -49.21 -71.33
C GLU A 164 10.98 -48.64 -71.94
N MET A 165 9.89 -49.41 -71.91
CA MET A 165 8.58 -48.96 -72.36
C MET A 165 7.87 -48.08 -71.32
N ILE A 166 8.33 -48.07 -70.07
CA ILE A 166 7.73 -47.36 -68.95
C ILE A 166 8.47 -46.04 -68.72
N ASP A 167 7.77 -44.92 -68.84
CA ASP A 167 8.30 -43.59 -68.60
C ASP A 167 7.61 -42.95 -67.38
N THR A 168 8.40 -42.72 -66.34
CA THR A 168 7.98 -42.09 -65.08
C THR A 168 8.44 -40.63 -64.95
N SER A 169 9.03 -40.03 -65.98
CA SER A 169 9.60 -38.67 -65.92
C SER A 169 8.58 -37.60 -65.53
N GLU A 170 7.31 -37.78 -65.90
CA GLU A 170 6.20 -36.89 -65.57
C GLU A 170 5.52 -37.23 -64.23
N ARG A 171 6.01 -38.24 -63.49
CA ARG A 171 5.50 -38.62 -62.17
C ARG A 171 5.97 -37.64 -61.10
N ILE A 172 5.02 -37.08 -60.34
CA ILE A 172 5.32 -36.11 -59.28
C ILE A 172 5.66 -36.81 -57.96
N ASN A 173 6.95 -36.98 -57.67
CA ASN A 173 7.44 -37.51 -56.39
C ASN A 173 7.63 -36.39 -55.36
N ARG A 174 7.23 -36.62 -54.11
CA ARG A 174 7.27 -35.63 -53.01
C ARG A 174 7.97 -36.21 -51.77
N THR A 175 8.67 -35.36 -51.03
CA THR A 175 9.29 -35.70 -49.73
C THR A 175 8.62 -34.85 -48.65
N ILE A 176 8.20 -35.45 -47.52
CA ILE A 176 7.70 -34.70 -46.36
C ILE A 176 8.94 -34.14 -45.63
N GLY A 177 9.42 -32.98 -46.06
CA GLY A 177 10.67 -32.37 -45.59
C GLY A 177 10.51 -31.58 -44.29
N ILE A 178 10.67 -32.24 -43.15
CA ILE A 178 11.13 -31.60 -41.91
C ILE A 178 12.37 -32.34 -41.43
N ASP A 179 13.53 -31.70 -41.56
CA ASP A 179 14.80 -32.25 -41.05
C ASP A 179 14.89 -31.98 -39.55
N ILE A 180 15.17 -33.00 -38.73
CA ILE A 180 15.40 -32.81 -37.30
C ILE A 180 16.88 -32.47 -37.08
N SER A 181 17.17 -31.33 -36.47
CA SER A 181 18.53 -30.82 -36.28
C SER A 181 18.86 -30.51 -34.83
N ASP A 182 20.11 -30.77 -34.45
CA ASP A 182 20.70 -30.37 -33.16
C ASP A 182 21.19 -28.90 -33.16
N SER A 183 20.99 -28.17 -34.25
CA SER A 183 21.39 -26.77 -34.39
C SER A 183 20.44 -25.83 -33.65
N VAL A 184 21.01 -24.88 -32.90
CA VAL A 184 20.28 -23.84 -32.14
C VAL A 184 20.23 -22.50 -32.88
N THR A 185 20.68 -22.47 -34.13
CA THR A 185 20.83 -21.23 -34.93
C THR A 185 20.26 -21.36 -36.34
N SER A 186 19.48 -22.40 -36.61
CA SER A 186 18.88 -22.59 -37.93
C SER A 186 17.92 -21.44 -38.27
N SER A 187 18.07 -20.84 -39.45
CA SER A 187 17.13 -19.87 -40.03
C SER A 187 16.19 -20.49 -41.06
N ARG A 188 16.24 -21.82 -41.21
CA ARG A 188 15.46 -22.61 -42.17
C ARG A 188 14.14 -23.05 -41.54
N SER A 189 13.03 -22.84 -42.24
CA SER A 189 11.67 -23.19 -41.78
C SER A 189 11.31 -24.66 -41.98
N ASP A 190 12.12 -25.41 -42.71
CA ASP A 190 11.99 -26.85 -42.97
C ASP A 190 12.85 -27.70 -42.02
N VAL A 191 13.32 -27.12 -40.90
CA VAL A 191 14.16 -27.80 -39.91
C VAL A 191 13.54 -27.69 -38.52
N ALA A 192 13.21 -28.81 -37.88
CA ALA A 192 12.72 -28.87 -36.51
C ALA A 192 13.87 -29.08 -35.51
N ALA A 193 13.77 -28.45 -34.34
CA ALA A 193 14.74 -28.61 -33.27
C ALA A 193 14.64 -30.00 -32.63
N SER A 194 15.77 -30.70 -32.50
CA SER A 194 15.86 -31.91 -31.69
C SER A 194 15.82 -31.57 -30.18
N SER A 195 15.61 -32.59 -29.34
CA SER A 195 15.74 -32.43 -27.88
C SER A 195 17.14 -31.97 -27.44
N LEU A 196 18.19 -32.30 -28.21
CA LEU A 196 19.55 -31.85 -27.98
C LEU A 196 19.74 -30.38 -28.38
N ALA A 197 19.12 -29.91 -29.47
CA ALA A 197 19.08 -28.48 -29.79
C ALA A 197 18.40 -27.68 -28.67
N VAL A 198 17.25 -28.15 -28.18
CA VAL A 198 16.55 -27.51 -27.05
C VAL A 198 17.43 -27.47 -25.80
N LYS A 199 18.13 -28.56 -25.48
CA LYS A 199 19.08 -28.59 -24.36
C LYS A 199 20.25 -27.64 -24.55
N LYS A 200 20.86 -27.60 -25.73
CA LYS A 200 21.95 -26.66 -26.07
C LYS A 200 21.49 -25.21 -25.99
N ALA A 201 20.26 -24.90 -26.41
CA ALA A 201 19.70 -23.56 -26.32
C ALA A 201 19.46 -23.16 -24.86
N TYR A 202 18.98 -24.09 -24.02
CA TYR A 202 18.85 -23.90 -22.58
C TYR A 202 20.21 -23.67 -21.90
N ASP A 203 21.21 -24.49 -22.20
CA ASP A 203 22.56 -24.36 -21.64
C ASP A 203 23.25 -23.07 -22.11
N LEU A 204 23.02 -22.65 -23.36
CA LEU A 204 23.50 -21.38 -23.91
C LEU A 204 22.80 -20.18 -23.27
N ALA A 205 21.49 -20.24 -23.04
CA ALA A 205 20.76 -19.21 -22.33
C ALA A 205 21.24 -19.11 -20.87
N LYS A 206 21.50 -20.26 -20.23
CA LYS A 206 22.04 -20.37 -18.88
C LYS A 206 23.48 -19.82 -18.78
N SER A 207 24.31 -20.03 -19.80
CA SER A 207 25.68 -19.50 -19.83
C SER A 207 25.77 -18.03 -20.26
N LYS A 208 24.81 -17.55 -21.07
CA LYS A 208 24.67 -16.12 -21.44
C LYS A 208 23.95 -15.29 -20.37
N TYR A 209 23.32 -15.91 -19.37
CA TYR A 209 22.85 -15.21 -18.18
C TYR A 209 24.05 -14.86 -17.29
N THR A 210 24.83 -13.86 -17.71
CA THR A 210 26.06 -13.39 -17.05
C THR A 210 25.79 -12.44 -15.89
N ALA A 211 24.63 -12.58 -15.23
CA ALA A 211 24.32 -11.79 -14.06
C ALA A 211 25.12 -12.37 -12.89
N GLN A 212 26.33 -11.84 -12.70
CA GLN A 212 27.18 -12.19 -11.57
C GLN A 212 26.54 -11.71 -10.26
N ASP A 213 26.90 -12.30 -9.13
CA ASP A 213 26.49 -11.77 -7.83
C ASP A 213 27.13 -10.38 -7.65
N ALA A 214 26.37 -9.44 -7.08
CA ALA A 214 26.93 -8.13 -6.81
C ALA A 214 27.94 -8.20 -5.67
N SER A 215 28.99 -7.42 -5.78
CA SER A 215 29.95 -7.15 -4.71
C SER A 215 30.09 -5.65 -4.49
N THR A 216 30.91 -5.25 -3.52
CA THR A 216 31.24 -3.83 -3.29
C THR A 216 32.00 -3.19 -4.47
N THR A 217 32.52 -4.00 -5.40
CA THR A 217 33.31 -3.55 -6.56
C THR A 217 32.71 -3.96 -7.91
N GLN A 218 31.66 -4.77 -7.93
CA GLN A 218 31.06 -5.34 -9.15
C GLN A 218 29.53 -5.29 -9.11
N LYS A 219 28.91 -4.76 -10.18
CA LYS A 219 27.45 -4.73 -10.31
C LYS A 219 26.92 -6.14 -10.64
N GLY A 220 25.85 -6.56 -9.96
CA GLY A 220 25.31 -7.91 -10.08
C GLY A 220 23.94 -8.12 -9.43
N LEU A 221 23.52 -9.37 -9.24
CA LEU A 221 22.32 -9.76 -8.50
C LEU A 221 22.62 -9.79 -7.00
N VAL A 222 21.71 -9.27 -6.18
CA VAL A 222 21.86 -9.19 -4.71
C VAL A 222 20.72 -9.96 -4.06
N GLN A 223 21.04 -10.92 -3.18
CA GLN A 223 20.05 -11.49 -2.28
C GLN A 223 19.73 -10.53 -1.14
N LEU A 224 18.44 -10.37 -0.81
CA LEU A 224 18.01 -9.48 0.26
C LEU A 224 17.82 -10.25 1.58
N SER A 225 18.41 -9.77 2.67
CA SER A 225 18.22 -10.31 4.03
C SER A 225 17.44 -9.34 4.92
N SER A 226 16.52 -9.87 5.74
CA SER A 226 15.81 -9.10 6.77
C SER A 226 16.39 -9.30 8.17
N GLU A 227 17.54 -9.97 8.29
CA GLU A 227 18.27 -10.11 9.54
C GLU A 227 18.90 -8.77 9.95
N THR A 228 18.99 -8.52 11.26
CA THR A 228 19.56 -7.26 11.81
C THR A 228 21.03 -7.42 12.23
N ASN A 229 21.57 -8.63 12.09
CA ASN A 229 22.91 -9.06 12.49
C ASN A 229 23.54 -9.98 11.42
N SER A 230 23.25 -9.74 10.14
CA SER A 230 23.82 -10.54 9.05
C SER A 230 25.28 -10.16 8.83
N ASP A 231 26.17 -11.14 8.91
CA ASP A 231 27.61 -10.97 8.63
C ASP A 231 27.94 -11.25 7.14
N SER A 232 26.91 -11.44 6.30
CA SER A 232 27.06 -11.76 4.88
C SER A 232 27.41 -10.52 4.06
N GLU A 233 28.56 -10.57 3.37
CA GLU A 233 28.96 -9.54 2.40
C GLU A 233 28.30 -9.71 1.02
N THR A 234 27.58 -10.81 0.79
CA THR A 234 26.91 -11.13 -0.47
C THR A 234 25.40 -10.81 -0.46
N MET A 235 24.87 -10.35 0.68
CA MET A 235 23.45 -10.02 0.84
C MET A 235 23.26 -8.56 1.26
N ALA A 236 22.26 -7.88 0.69
CA ALA A 236 21.89 -6.53 1.14
C ALA A 236 20.75 -6.56 2.16
N ALA A 237 20.78 -5.62 3.11
CA ALA A 237 19.71 -5.43 4.08
C ALA A 237 18.41 -4.96 3.40
N THR A 238 17.28 -5.58 3.75
CA THR A 238 15.96 -5.07 3.35
C THR A 238 15.63 -3.77 4.08
N PRO A 239 14.68 -2.96 3.58
CA PRO A 239 14.13 -1.83 4.33
C PRO A 239 13.61 -2.23 5.72
N LYS A 240 13.14 -3.47 5.90
CA LYS A 240 12.72 -4.03 7.20
C LYS A 240 13.91 -4.18 8.15
N ALA A 241 15.02 -4.78 7.71
CA ALA A 241 16.25 -4.88 8.51
C ALA A 241 16.79 -3.50 8.90
N VAL A 242 16.88 -2.58 7.92
CA VAL A 242 17.34 -1.20 8.16
C VAL A 242 16.43 -0.48 9.15
N LYS A 243 15.10 -0.61 9.02
CA LYS A 243 14.15 -0.03 9.96
C LYS A 243 14.32 -0.64 11.36
N SER A 244 14.45 -1.95 11.49
CA SER A 244 14.64 -2.60 12.79
C SER A 244 15.95 -2.19 13.48
N VAL A 245 17.05 -2.03 12.73
CA VAL A 245 18.32 -1.49 13.26
C VAL A 245 18.16 -0.02 13.64
N LYS A 246 17.45 0.79 12.85
CA LYS A 246 17.17 2.19 13.16
C LYS A 246 16.30 2.34 14.41
N ASP A 247 15.23 1.56 14.52
CA ASP A 247 14.37 1.52 15.71
C ASP A 247 15.20 1.12 16.95
N LEU A 248 16.09 0.13 16.83
CA LEU A 248 17.00 -0.26 17.91
C LEU A 248 18.00 0.85 18.26
N ALA A 249 18.62 1.49 17.25
CA ALA A 249 19.56 2.59 17.46
C ALA A 249 18.89 3.80 18.14
N ASP A 250 17.63 4.08 17.80
CA ASP A 250 16.83 5.13 18.46
C ASP A 250 16.53 4.82 19.94
N THR A 251 16.67 3.56 20.39
CA THR A 251 16.58 3.20 21.83
C THR A 251 17.92 3.29 22.58
N LYS A 252 19.04 3.55 21.90
CA LYS A 252 20.36 3.66 22.52
C LYS A 252 20.73 5.13 22.72
N ALA A 253 21.44 5.42 23.81
CA ALA A 253 21.97 6.76 24.04
C ALA A 253 23.16 7.04 23.08
N PRO A 254 23.31 8.28 22.56
CA PRO A 254 24.45 8.67 21.73
C PRO A 254 25.80 8.40 22.41
N ILE A 255 26.81 7.96 21.65
CA ILE A 255 28.16 7.69 22.20
C ILE A 255 28.82 8.98 22.70
N GLU A 256 28.60 10.08 21.97
CA GLU A 256 29.07 11.42 22.32
C GLU A 256 27.94 12.19 23.00
N SER A 257 28.17 12.63 24.25
CA SER A 257 27.22 13.43 25.04
C SER A 257 25.81 12.82 25.14
N PRO A 258 25.66 11.58 25.67
CA PRO A 258 24.35 10.97 25.85
C PRO A 258 23.45 11.81 26.77
N SER A 259 22.25 12.14 26.31
CA SER A 259 21.20 12.71 27.16
C SER A 259 20.53 11.58 27.93
N LEU A 260 20.95 11.35 29.18
CA LEU A 260 20.38 10.33 30.05
C LEU A 260 19.04 10.80 30.64
N THR A 261 17.94 10.11 30.34
CA THR A 261 16.60 10.36 30.92
C THR A 261 16.17 9.19 31.81
N GLY A 262 15.41 9.43 32.88
CA GLY A 262 15.03 8.40 33.86
C GLY A 262 16.05 8.26 35.00
N THR A 263 16.24 7.03 35.53
CA THR A 263 17.15 6.71 36.65
C THR A 263 18.31 5.81 36.18
N PRO A 264 19.33 6.35 35.48
CA PRO A 264 20.41 5.55 34.90
C PRO A 264 21.24 4.85 35.99
N THR A 265 21.52 3.57 35.81
CA THR A 265 22.40 2.79 36.70
C THR A 265 23.85 2.97 36.27
N ALA A 266 24.70 3.45 37.19
CA ALA A 266 26.14 3.59 37.00
C ALA A 266 26.88 2.85 38.12
N PRO A 267 28.00 2.15 37.84
CA PRO A 267 28.80 1.49 38.87
C PRO A 267 29.32 2.50 39.91
N THR A 268 29.27 2.15 41.19
CA THR A 268 29.80 3.01 42.28
C THR A 268 31.32 3.01 42.22
N ALA A 269 31.90 4.16 41.89
CA ALA A 269 33.35 4.35 41.89
C ALA A 269 33.94 4.17 43.30
N ALA A 270 35.20 3.72 43.36
CA ALA A 270 35.94 3.66 44.62
C ALA A 270 36.33 5.08 45.08
N GLN A 271 36.49 5.28 46.38
CA GLN A 271 36.84 6.59 46.95
C GLN A 271 38.21 7.07 46.42
N GLY A 272 38.30 8.34 45.99
CA GLY A 272 39.52 8.91 45.38
C GLY A 272 39.63 8.75 43.85
N THR A 273 38.65 8.13 43.18
CA THR A 273 38.61 8.02 41.71
C THR A 273 38.54 9.41 41.06
N ASN A 274 39.42 9.70 40.08
CA ASN A 274 39.53 10.98 39.37
C ASN A 274 39.37 10.85 37.83
N SER A 275 38.62 9.83 37.38
CA SER A 275 38.36 9.57 35.97
C SER A 275 37.11 10.31 35.47
N THR A 276 36.79 10.14 34.18
CA THR A 276 35.57 10.63 33.53
C THR A 276 34.31 9.80 33.85
N GLN A 277 34.37 8.87 34.80
CA GLN A 277 33.23 8.05 35.21
C GLN A 277 32.13 8.90 35.85
N ILE A 278 30.87 8.61 35.51
CA ILE A 278 29.70 9.28 36.10
C ILE A 278 29.65 8.99 37.61
N ALA A 279 29.67 10.05 38.43
CA ALA A 279 29.50 9.95 39.88
C ALA A 279 28.04 9.61 40.21
N ASN A 280 27.81 8.43 40.79
CA ASN A 280 26.47 8.03 41.23
C ASN A 280 26.15 8.52 42.65
N THR A 281 24.87 8.48 43.03
CA THR A 281 24.39 8.98 44.33
C THR A 281 25.08 8.32 45.53
N ALA A 282 25.46 7.04 45.43
CA ALA A 282 26.17 6.33 46.49
C ALA A 282 27.60 6.86 46.69
N PHE A 283 28.32 7.10 45.59
CA PHE A 283 29.66 7.70 45.62
C PHE A 283 29.64 9.12 46.19
N VAL A 284 28.69 9.96 45.75
CA VAL A 284 28.57 11.35 46.23
C VAL A 284 28.23 11.39 47.73
N LYS A 285 27.30 10.54 48.19
CA LYS A 285 27.00 10.42 49.63
C LYS A 285 28.24 9.99 50.43
N ALA A 286 28.98 8.98 49.97
CA ALA A 286 30.19 8.53 50.65
C ALA A 286 31.29 9.62 50.69
N ALA A 287 31.46 10.38 49.61
CA ALA A 287 32.40 11.50 49.54
C ALA A 287 32.01 12.65 50.48
N ILE A 288 30.73 13.01 50.53
CA ILE A 288 30.20 14.05 51.44
C ILE A 288 30.33 13.60 52.90
N THR A 289 29.98 12.36 53.23
CA THR A 289 30.14 11.82 54.58
C THR A 289 31.60 11.82 55.03
N ALA A 290 32.54 11.50 54.14
CA ALA A 290 33.96 11.57 54.44
C ALA A 290 34.47 13.00 54.64
N LEU A 291 33.99 13.97 53.86
CA LEU A 291 34.31 15.39 54.03
C LEU A 291 33.78 15.94 55.36
N ILE A 292 32.55 15.59 55.74
CA ILE A 292 31.94 15.97 57.02
C ILE A 292 32.72 15.37 58.20
N ASN A 293 33.12 14.10 58.10
CA ASN A 293 33.87 13.43 59.17
C ASN A 293 35.35 13.84 59.24
N GLY A 294 35.88 14.48 58.18
CA GLY A 294 37.29 14.90 58.08
C GLY A 294 37.56 16.34 58.48
N ALA A 295 36.53 17.14 58.80
CA ALA A 295 36.71 18.56 59.16
C ALA A 295 37.24 18.70 60.62
N PRO A 296 38.34 19.46 60.87
CA PRO A 296 38.85 19.69 62.22
C PRO A 296 37.88 20.52 63.07
N GLY A 297 37.79 20.22 64.37
CA GLY A 297 36.80 20.76 65.31
C GLY A 297 36.80 22.27 65.56
N THR A 298 37.69 23.05 64.94
CA THR A 298 37.68 24.52 64.97
C THR A 298 36.88 25.15 63.83
N LEU A 299 36.31 24.34 62.92
CA LEU A 299 35.34 24.74 61.90
C LEU A 299 33.91 24.30 62.24
N ASP A 300 33.61 23.98 63.51
CA ASP A 300 32.32 23.40 63.95
C ASP A 300 31.19 24.43 64.16
N THR A 301 31.09 25.42 63.26
CA THR A 301 30.01 26.43 63.31
C THR A 301 28.64 25.84 63.03
N LEU A 302 28.56 24.75 62.26
CA LEU A 302 27.29 24.10 61.93
C LEU A 302 26.71 23.31 63.11
N LYS A 303 27.53 22.70 63.98
CA LYS A 303 27.02 22.00 65.17
C LYS A 303 26.71 22.97 66.30
N GLU A 304 27.43 24.08 66.42
CA GLU A 304 27.04 25.17 67.33
C GLU A 304 25.73 25.83 66.92
N ILE A 305 25.52 26.09 65.62
CA ILE A 305 24.24 26.58 65.08
C ILE A 305 23.14 25.53 65.29
N ALA A 306 23.41 24.25 65.02
CA ALA A 306 22.45 23.16 65.20
C ALA A 306 22.05 22.98 66.68
N ALA A 307 22.97 23.16 67.63
CA ALA A 307 22.66 23.18 69.06
C ALA A 307 21.89 24.45 69.48
N ALA A 308 22.25 25.63 68.95
CA ALA A 308 21.58 26.91 69.26
C ALA A 308 20.12 26.98 68.75
N ILE A 309 19.79 26.27 67.68
CA ILE A 309 18.43 26.11 67.14
C ILE A 309 17.77 24.79 67.56
N ASN A 310 18.37 24.06 68.51
CA ASN A 310 17.91 22.79 69.06
C ASN A 310 17.62 21.69 68.02
N ASN A 311 18.36 21.67 66.93
CA ASN A 311 18.20 20.78 65.78
C ASN A 311 16.81 20.84 65.12
N ASP A 312 16.13 21.98 65.15
CA ASP A 312 14.85 22.16 64.45
C ASP A 312 15.07 22.43 62.95
N PRO A 313 14.78 21.47 62.04
CA PRO A 313 14.94 21.66 60.59
C PRO A 313 13.97 22.71 60.02
N ASN A 314 13.00 23.16 60.82
CA ASN A 314 12.01 24.18 60.45
C ASN A 314 12.23 25.49 61.21
N PHE A 315 13.43 25.78 61.74
CA PHE A 315 13.70 26.95 62.58
C PHE A 315 13.16 28.29 62.03
N SER A 316 13.25 28.51 60.71
CA SER A 316 12.65 29.67 60.04
C SER A 316 11.12 29.69 60.17
N THR A 317 10.47 28.54 59.97
CA THR A 317 9.03 28.36 60.19
C THR A 317 8.67 28.52 61.67
N THR A 318 9.47 28.02 62.61
CA THR A 318 9.23 28.12 64.05
C THR A 318 9.31 29.56 64.54
N ILE A 319 10.31 30.32 64.10
CA ILE A 319 10.43 31.76 64.41
C ILE A 319 9.36 32.58 63.68
N ASN A 320 9.06 32.29 62.40
CA ASN A 320 7.99 32.97 61.68
C ASN A 320 6.61 32.67 62.28
N ASN A 321 6.37 31.46 62.77
CA ASN A 321 5.14 31.10 63.49
C ASN A 321 5.07 31.81 64.84
N ALA A 322 6.18 31.92 65.58
CA ALA A 322 6.22 32.66 66.84
C ALA A 322 6.02 34.17 66.66
N LEU A 323 6.55 34.77 65.59
CA LEU A 323 6.30 36.16 65.21
C LEU A 323 4.88 36.38 64.70
N ALA A 324 4.33 35.41 63.94
CA ALA A 324 2.93 35.44 63.47
C ALA A 324 1.91 35.34 64.61
N LEU A 325 2.30 34.88 65.81
CA LEU A 325 1.48 34.90 67.01
C LEU A 325 1.50 36.24 67.77
N LYS A 326 2.28 37.24 67.32
CA LYS A 326 2.33 38.59 67.91
C LYS A 326 1.61 39.58 67.00
N ALA A 327 0.74 40.43 67.59
CA ALA A 327 0.03 41.45 66.83
C ALA A 327 0.97 42.65 66.49
N PRO A 328 0.84 43.29 65.31
CA PRO A 328 1.63 44.47 64.94
C PRO A 328 1.52 45.63 65.94
N LEU A 329 2.62 46.31 66.23
CA LEU A 329 2.66 47.39 67.24
C LEU A 329 1.83 48.64 66.84
N ALA A 330 1.69 48.89 65.53
CA ALA A 330 0.86 49.97 64.99
C ALA A 330 -0.37 49.37 64.30
N SER A 331 -1.56 49.74 64.78
CA SER A 331 -2.86 49.32 64.23
C SER A 331 -2.99 47.81 63.92
N PRO A 332 -2.85 46.93 64.93
CA PRO A 332 -2.95 45.49 64.71
C PRO A 332 -4.34 45.08 64.20
N ALA A 333 -4.39 44.30 63.12
CA ALA A 333 -5.56 43.53 62.75
C ALA A 333 -5.64 42.28 63.63
N LEU A 334 -6.56 42.26 64.59
CA LEU A 334 -6.78 41.11 65.47
C LEU A 334 -7.69 40.08 64.77
N THR A 335 -7.16 38.88 64.49
CA THR A 335 -7.90 37.77 63.87
C THR A 335 -8.14 36.64 64.90
N GLY A 336 -9.30 35.98 64.87
CA GLY A 336 -9.73 35.00 65.89
C GLY A 336 -10.75 35.58 66.88
N ILE A 337 -10.85 35.02 68.10
CA ILE A 337 -11.65 35.58 69.22
C ILE A 337 -10.68 36.14 70.28
N PRO A 338 -10.35 37.45 70.26
CA PRO A 338 -9.43 38.04 71.22
C PRO A 338 -10.06 38.07 72.62
N THR A 339 -9.36 37.58 73.64
CA THR A 339 -9.78 37.68 75.04
C THR A 339 -9.29 39.02 75.62
N ALA A 340 -10.22 39.90 75.99
CA ALA A 340 -9.95 41.15 76.68
C ALA A 340 -10.76 41.21 78.01
N PRO A 341 -10.29 41.92 79.04
CA PRO A 341 -11.06 42.11 80.28
C PRO A 341 -12.40 42.81 79.98
N THR A 342 -13.50 42.32 80.55
CA THR A 342 -14.82 42.94 80.36
C THR A 342 -14.90 44.24 81.17
N ALA A 343 -15.06 45.36 80.48
CA ALA A 343 -15.21 46.67 81.10
C ALA A 343 -16.51 46.77 81.92
N ALA A 344 -16.51 47.62 82.95
CA ALA A 344 -17.71 47.92 83.72
C ALA A 344 -18.72 48.76 82.91
N GLN A 345 -20.02 48.64 83.21
CA GLN A 345 -21.05 49.47 82.56
C GLN A 345 -20.79 50.96 82.81
N GLY A 346 -20.90 51.78 81.75
CA GLY A 346 -20.62 53.22 81.80
C GLY A 346 -19.17 53.64 81.49
N THR A 347 -18.26 52.69 81.22
CA THR A 347 -16.88 52.99 80.80
C THR A 347 -16.86 53.66 79.41
N ASN A 348 -16.15 54.81 79.26
CA ASN A 348 -16.08 55.62 78.03
C ASN A 348 -14.66 55.98 77.58
N ASN A 349 -13.71 55.06 77.73
CA ASN A 349 -12.32 55.21 77.31
C ASN A 349 -11.99 54.34 76.08
N THR A 350 -10.72 54.24 75.70
CA THR A 350 -10.26 53.52 74.49
C THR A 350 -10.08 52.01 74.67
N GLN A 351 -10.66 51.39 75.70
CA GLN A 351 -10.60 49.93 75.88
C GLN A 351 -11.45 49.19 74.84
N ILE A 352 -11.01 47.99 74.44
CA ILE A 352 -11.77 47.12 73.52
C ILE A 352 -13.05 46.64 74.23
N ALA A 353 -14.21 46.93 73.64
CA ALA A 353 -15.49 46.43 74.12
C ALA A 353 -15.60 44.92 73.87
N THR A 354 -15.80 44.12 74.93
CA THR A 354 -15.95 42.67 74.80
C THR A 354 -17.37 42.30 74.37
N THR A 355 -17.55 41.11 73.78
CA THR A 355 -18.89 40.59 73.45
C THR A 355 -19.77 40.45 74.68
N ALA A 356 -19.21 40.23 75.88
CA ALA A 356 -19.97 40.25 77.14
C ALA A 356 -20.48 41.66 77.50
N TYR A 357 -19.66 42.70 77.31
CA TYR A 357 -20.07 44.10 77.48
C TYR A 357 -21.14 44.50 76.45
N VAL A 358 -20.92 44.19 75.16
CA VAL A 358 -21.85 44.50 74.08
C VAL A 358 -23.16 43.74 74.23
N ARG A 359 -23.13 42.45 74.59
CA ARG A 359 -24.34 41.65 74.82
C ARG A 359 -25.10 42.13 76.05
N ALA A 360 -24.44 42.60 77.11
CA ALA A 360 -25.11 43.24 78.24
C ALA A 360 -25.76 44.58 77.86
N ALA A 361 -25.10 45.39 77.02
CA ALA A 361 -25.65 46.65 76.50
C ALA A 361 -26.81 46.43 75.51
N ILE A 362 -26.69 45.44 74.61
CA ILE A 362 -27.72 45.07 73.65
C ILE A 362 -28.89 44.38 74.35
N SER A 363 -28.67 43.54 75.36
CA SER A 363 -29.76 42.92 76.12
C SER A 363 -30.62 43.96 76.85
N ALA A 364 -30.02 45.06 77.31
CA ALA A 364 -30.76 46.20 77.86
C ALA A 364 -31.54 46.98 76.78
N LEU A 365 -31.07 46.98 75.53
CA LEU A 365 -31.73 47.62 74.38
C LEU A 365 -32.82 46.74 73.73
N VAL A 366 -32.63 45.43 73.67
CA VAL A 366 -33.57 44.45 73.11
C VAL A 366 -34.71 44.17 74.10
N GLY A 367 -34.42 44.09 75.40
CA GLY A 367 -35.44 44.00 76.45
C GLY A 367 -36.34 45.24 76.58
N SER A 368 -36.07 46.31 75.82
CA SER A 368 -36.89 47.53 75.78
C SER A 368 -37.68 47.73 74.48
N SER A 369 -37.71 46.76 73.55
CA SER A 369 -38.44 46.85 72.27
C SER A 369 -39.71 45.95 72.22
N PRO A 370 -40.90 46.43 71.74
CA PRO A 370 -42.18 45.70 71.83
C PRO A 370 -42.37 44.50 70.87
N GLU A 371 -43.26 43.58 71.25
CA GLU A 371 -43.53 42.23 70.69
C GLU A 371 -43.89 42.10 69.19
N ALA A 372 -43.97 43.17 68.41
CA ALA A 372 -44.44 43.12 67.01
C ALA A 372 -43.33 42.89 65.96
N LEU A 373 -42.10 42.50 66.36
CA LEU A 373 -40.93 42.44 65.48
C LEU A 373 -40.06 41.16 65.65
N ASP A 374 -40.66 39.98 65.90
CA ASP A 374 -39.95 38.68 66.04
C ASP A 374 -40.25 37.67 64.91
N THR A 375 -39.80 37.96 63.68
CA THR A 375 -40.08 37.13 62.48
C THR A 375 -39.06 36.00 62.22
N LEU A 376 -37.89 36.04 62.85
CA LEU A 376 -36.87 34.99 62.69
C LEU A 376 -37.16 33.75 63.53
N ASN A 377 -37.85 33.92 64.65
CA ASN A 377 -38.25 32.84 65.54
C ASN A 377 -39.39 31.99 64.93
N GLU A 378 -40.28 32.61 64.15
CA GLU A 378 -41.35 31.92 63.41
C GLU A 378 -40.80 30.99 62.31
N LEU A 379 -39.76 31.41 61.58
CA LEU A 379 -39.15 30.61 60.51
C LEU A 379 -38.41 29.38 61.04
N ALA A 380 -37.78 29.52 62.22
CA ALA A 380 -37.06 28.46 62.90
C ALA A 380 -38.03 27.36 63.40
N ALA A 381 -39.20 27.76 63.89
CA ALA A 381 -40.27 26.84 64.29
C ALA A 381 -40.88 26.06 63.09
N ALA A 382 -41.04 26.70 61.92
CA ALA A 382 -41.63 26.06 60.74
C ALA A 382 -40.76 24.92 60.14
N LEU A 383 -39.45 24.95 60.36
CA LEU A 383 -38.49 23.90 59.97
C LEU A 383 -38.22 22.90 61.11
N GLY A 384 -38.97 22.98 62.21
CA GLY A 384 -38.84 22.09 63.36
C GLY A 384 -37.52 22.24 64.12
N ASN A 385 -36.76 23.31 63.86
CA ASN A 385 -35.42 23.50 64.42
C ASN A 385 -34.46 22.30 64.22
N ASP A 386 -34.59 21.51 63.14
CA ASP A 386 -33.71 20.35 62.89
C ASP A 386 -32.40 20.75 62.20
N PRO A 387 -31.23 20.69 62.87
CA PRO A 387 -29.93 21.01 62.29
C PRO A 387 -29.45 19.98 61.26
N ASN A 388 -30.06 18.80 61.22
CA ASN A 388 -29.64 17.64 60.43
C ASN A 388 -30.66 17.25 59.35
N PHE A 389 -31.43 18.22 58.86
CA PHE A 389 -32.51 18.04 57.89
C PHE A 389 -32.15 17.10 56.71
N ALA A 390 -30.92 17.18 56.19
CA ALA A 390 -30.43 16.30 55.14
C ALA A 390 -30.38 14.82 55.56
N THR A 391 -29.89 14.52 56.77
CA THR A 391 -29.82 13.18 57.35
C THR A 391 -31.22 12.62 57.61
N THR A 392 -32.12 13.48 58.10
CA THR A 392 -33.53 13.13 58.36
C THR A 392 -34.23 12.71 57.05
N MET A 393 -34.00 13.42 55.95
CA MET A 393 -34.51 13.02 54.63
C MET A 393 -33.83 11.78 54.06
N THR A 394 -32.52 11.61 54.22
CA THR A 394 -31.83 10.38 53.79
C THR A 394 -32.39 9.14 54.48
N ASN A 395 -32.68 9.22 55.79
CA ASN A 395 -33.28 8.12 56.54
C ASN A 395 -34.74 7.84 56.12
N ALA A 396 -35.51 8.86 55.77
CA ALA A 396 -36.89 8.71 55.28
C ALA A 396 -36.96 8.01 53.90
N LEU A 397 -35.95 8.20 53.04
CA LEU A 397 -35.85 7.49 51.75
C LEU A 397 -35.26 6.07 51.89
N ALA A 398 -34.33 5.84 52.82
CA ALA A 398 -33.70 4.53 53.01
C ALA A 398 -34.70 3.43 53.42
N GLY A 399 -35.82 3.80 54.04
CA GLY A 399 -36.90 2.88 54.42
C GLY A 399 -37.93 2.55 53.32
N LYS A 400 -37.75 2.99 52.06
CA LYS A 400 -38.75 2.80 50.98
C LYS A 400 -38.52 1.59 50.06
N GLN A 401 -37.32 1.04 49.97
CA GLN A 401 -37.04 -0.23 49.26
C GLN A 401 -37.52 -1.52 49.98
N PRO A 402 -37.56 -1.63 51.34
CA PRO A 402 -37.89 -2.87 52.04
C PRO A 402 -39.38 -3.31 52.01
N LEU A 403 -40.28 -2.62 51.31
CA LEU A 403 -41.71 -2.93 51.38
C LEU A 403 -42.13 -4.15 50.55
N ASP A 404 -41.26 -4.64 49.65
CA ASP A 404 -41.47 -5.83 48.83
C ASP A 404 -40.40 -6.89 49.14
N ALA A 405 -40.84 -8.01 49.69
CA ALA A 405 -39.96 -9.08 50.16
C ALA A 405 -39.22 -9.78 49.00
N THR A 406 -39.86 -9.91 47.83
CA THR A 406 -39.24 -10.46 46.63
C THR A 406 -38.12 -9.55 46.09
N LEU A 407 -38.35 -8.23 45.98
CA LEU A 407 -37.31 -7.28 45.55
C LEU A 407 -36.13 -7.24 46.52
N THR A 408 -36.40 -7.35 47.82
CA THR A 408 -35.36 -7.40 48.85
C THR A 408 -34.50 -8.65 48.69
N ALA A 409 -35.10 -9.82 48.44
CA ALA A 409 -34.39 -11.06 48.21
C ALA A 409 -33.57 -11.05 46.89
N LEU A 410 -34.10 -10.46 45.82
CA LEU A 410 -33.37 -10.29 44.55
C LEU A 410 -32.15 -9.35 44.70
N ALA A 411 -32.32 -8.23 45.40
CA ALA A 411 -31.27 -7.23 45.61
C ALA A 411 -30.14 -7.73 46.53
N GLY A 412 -30.42 -8.71 47.39
CA GLY A 412 -29.44 -9.35 48.27
C GLY A 412 -28.53 -10.39 47.59
N LEU A 413 -28.77 -10.75 46.33
CA LEU A 413 -27.92 -11.70 45.60
C LEU A 413 -26.60 -11.06 45.18
N ALA A 414 -25.48 -11.75 45.40
CA ALA A 414 -24.18 -11.31 44.90
C ALA A 414 -24.16 -11.26 43.36
N THR A 415 -23.60 -10.21 42.76
CA THR A 415 -23.49 -10.10 41.30
C THR A 415 -22.31 -10.95 40.80
N GLY A 416 -22.52 -11.74 39.74
CA GLY A 416 -21.50 -12.63 39.17
C GLY A 416 -21.82 -13.06 37.75
N ALA A 417 -20.79 -13.21 36.90
CA ALA A 417 -20.95 -13.67 35.53
C ALA A 417 -21.37 -15.14 35.47
N ASN A 418 -22.18 -15.51 34.46
CA ASN A 418 -22.65 -16.89 34.23
C ASN A 418 -23.50 -17.50 35.35
N LYS A 419 -24.15 -16.66 36.17
CA LYS A 419 -25.09 -17.10 37.22
C LYS A 419 -26.55 -16.96 36.74
N LEU A 420 -27.42 -17.86 37.18
CA LEU A 420 -28.87 -17.75 36.99
C LEU A 420 -29.58 -17.68 38.34
N PRO A 421 -30.28 -16.57 38.65
CA PRO A 421 -31.16 -16.50 39.81
C PRO A 421 -32.36 -17.43 39.66
N TYR A 422 -32.71 -18.15 40.72
CA TYR A 422 -33.91 -18.96 40.78
C TYR A 422 -34.52 -18.93 42.19
N PHE A 423 -35.84 -19.03 42.27
CA PHE A 423 -36.56 -19.05 43.53
C PHE A 423 -36.44 -20.43 44.18
N THR A 424 -36.03 -20.46 45.44
CA THR A 424 -36.02 -21.68 46.26
C THR A 424 -37.24 -21.77 47.18
N GLY A 425 -38.05 -20.70 47.22
CA GLY A 425 -39.32 -20.56 47.95
C GLY A 425 -39.95 -19.19 47.69
N THR A 426 -41.14 -18.92 48.26
CA THR A 426 -41.76 -17.58 48.20
C THR A 426 -40.82 -16.55 48.83
N ASP A 427 -40.58 -15.44 48.14
CA ASP A 427 -39.67 -14.36 48.57
C ASP A 427 -38.23 -14.82 48.92
N THR A 428 -37.78 -15.98 48.41
CA THR A 428 -36.44 -16.52 48.66
C THR A 428 -35.76 -16.89 47.35
N VAL A 429 -34.61 -16.26 47.06
CA VAL A 429 -33.92 -16.42 45.78
C VAL A 429 -32.48 -16.83 46.02
N SER A 430 -32.00 -17.77 45.22
CA SER A 430 -30.61 -18.22 45.20
C SER A 430 -30.03 -18.14 43.77
N GLN A 431 -28.73 -18.35 43.62
CA GLN A 431 -28.08 -18.40 42.31
C GLN A 431 -27.41 -19.75 42.10
N THR A 432 -27.43 -20.23 40.85
CA THR A 432 -26.65 -21.38 40.41
C THR A 432 -25.73 -21.01 39.25
N ASP A 433 -24.67 -21.80 39.05
CA ASP A 433 -23.77 -21.67 37.90
C ASP A 433 -24.42 -22.20 36.62
N LEU A 434 -24.44 -21.38 35.57
CA LEU A 434 -24.87 -21.80 34.24
C LEU A 434 -23.66 -22.20 33.39
N THR A 435 -23.61 -23.45 32.93
CA THR A 435 -22.57 -23.94 32.02
C THR A 435 -22.65 -23.27 30.64
N SER A 436 -21.60 -23.33 29.84
CA SER A 436 -21.63 -22.85 28.44
C SER A 436 -22.76 -23.49 27.64
N VAL A 437 -22.97 -24.80 27.81
CA VAL A 437 -24.05 -25.56 27.18
C VAL A 437 -25.43 -25.05 27.62
N GLY A 438 -25.63 -24.80 28.92
CA GLY A 438 -26.88 -24.24 29.43
C GLY A 438 -27.18 -22.86 28.84
N ARG A 439 -26.16 -21.99 28.71
CA ARG A 439 -26.31 -20.67 28.09
C ARG A 439 -26.65 -20.77 26.61
N ASP A 440 -26.00 -21.69 25.88
CA ASP A 440 -26.24 -21.89 24.46
C ASP A 440 -27.66 -22.35 24.14
N ILE A 441 -28.23 -23.22 24.99
CA ILE A 441 -29.60 -23.71 24.86
C ILE A 441 -30.61 -22.61 25.17
N LEU A 442 -30.45 -21.88 26.30
CA LEU A 442 -31.35 -20.77 26.65
C LEU A 442 -31.30 -19.61 25.63
N ALA A 443 -30.17 -19.43 24.94
CA ALA A 443 -30.01 -18.44 23.89
C ALA A 443 -30.66 -18.83 22.55
N LYS A 444 -31.17 -20.07 22.38
CA LYS A 444 -31.85 -20.48 21.16
C LYS A 444 -33.26 -19.89 21.11
N THR A 445 -33.58 -19.24 19.99
CA THR A 445 -34.85 -18.53 19.79
C THR A 445 -35.98 -19.41 19.27
N SER A 446 -35.76 -20.72 19.05
CA SER A 446 -36.81 -21.65 18.63
C SER A 446 -36.58 -23.09 19.11
N VAL A 447 -37.68 -23.84 19.25
CA VAL A 447 -37.65 -25.29 19.55
C VAL A 447 -36.80 -26.05 18.53
N LEU A 448 -36.87 -25.66 17.26
CA LEU A 448 -36.07 -26.26 16.18
C LEU A 448 -34.56 -26.05 16.39
N ALA A 449 -34.15 -24.85 16.81
CA ALA A 449 -32.74 -24.54 17.06
C ALA A 449 -32.19 -25.30 18.28
N VAL A 450 -33.02 -25.57 19.29
CA VAL A 450 -32.67 -26.44 20.42
C VAL A 450 -32.52 -27.89 19.96
N ILE A 451 -33.46 -28.41 19.16
CA ILE A 451 -33.41 -29.78 18.60
C ILE A 451 -32.17 -29.99 17.74
N GLN A 452 -31.78 -28.99 16.95
CA GLN A 452 -30.54 -29.01 16.16
C GLN A 452 -29.28 -28.99 17.02
N TYR A 453 -29.24 -28.14 18.07
CA TYR A 453 -28.10 -28.09 18.99
C TYR A 453 -27.90 -29.41 19.74
N LEU A 454 -29.00 -30.10 20.08
CA LEU A 454 -28.96 -31.42 20.72
C LEU A 454 -28.73 -32.58 19.74
N GLY A 455 -28.70 -32.32 18.42
CA GLY A 455 -28.48 -33.34 17.39
C GLY A 455 -29.66 -34.31 17.20
N LEU A 456 -30.87 -33.94 17.61
CA LEU A 456 -32.02 -34.84 17.72
C LEU A 456 -33.02 -34.71 16.56
N ARG A 457 -32.57 -34.81 15.31
CA ARG A 457 -33.52 -34.94 14.18
C ARG A 457 -33.17 -36.10 13.23
N GLU A 458 -34.10 -37.05 13.23
CA GLU A 458 -34.36 -38.20 12.32
C GLU A 458 -33.32 -39.34 12.25
N LEU A 459 -33.39 -40.22 13.26
CA LEU A 459 -32.90 -41.61 13.24
C LEU A 459 -34.01 -42.56 12.74
N GLY A 460 -33.75 -43.29 11.66
CA GLY A 460 -34.44 -44.55 11.38
C GLY A 460 -33.69 -45.74 12.00
N THR A 461 -34.20 -46.96 11.80
CA THR A 461 -34.14 -48.16 12.68
C THR A 461 -32.95 -49.12 12.54
N SER A 462 -32.02 -49.13 13.50
CA SER A 462 -31.13 -50.27 13.83
C SER A 462 -30.57 -50.23 15.27
N GLY A 463 -31.17 -49.48 16.20
CA GLY A 463 -30.92 -49.55 17.64
C GLY A 463 -29.49 -49.30 18.18
N GLU A 464 -28.45 -49.25 17.38
CA GLU A 464 -27.10 -48.79 17.72
C GLU A 464 -26.60 -47.91 16.58
N LYS A 465 -26.16 -46.67 16.88
CA LYS A 465 -25.73 -45.60 15.92
C LYS A 465 -26.09 -45.95 14.47
N ILE A 466 -27.38 -45.83 14.15
CA ILE A 466 -28.04 -46.65 13.14
C ILE A 466 -27.47 -46.35 11.75
N PRO A 467 -26.83 -47.30 11.04
CA PRO A 467 -26.57 -47.16 9.62
C PRO A 467 -27.89 -47.40 8.90
N LEU A 468 -28.69 -46.34 8.84
CA LEU A 468 -29.83 -46.30 7.95
C LEU A 468 -29.33 -46.54 6.54
N LEU A 469 -29.69 -47.70 5.99
CA LEU A 469 -29.74 -47.91 4.56
C LEU A 469 -30.43 -46.69 3.94
N SER A 470 -29.76 -46.05 2.98
CA SER A 470 -30.37 -44.97 2.21
C SER A 470 -31.64 -45.49 1.52
N THR A 471 -32.45 -44.59 0.96
CA THR A 471 -33.62 -44.98 0.15
C THR A 471 -33.31 -45.97 -0.99
N ALA A 472 -32.04 -46.19 -1.33
CA ALA A 472 -31.57 -47.18 -2.31
C ALA A 472 -31.25 -48.58 -1.74
N ASN A 473 -31.41 -48.84 -0.44
CA ASN A 473 -31.08 -50.13 0.20
C ASN A 473 -29.63 -50.62 -0.06
N THR A 474 -28.66 -49.71 -0.09
CA THR A 474 -27.23 -50.04 -0.23
C THR A 474 -26.45 -49.92 1.08
N TRP A 475 -25.72 -50.97 1.47
CA TRP A 475 -24.73 -50.90 2.55
C TRP A 475 -23.44 -50.28 2.05
N SER A 476 -22.98 -49.23 2.74
CA SER A 476 -21.75 -48.50 2.40
C SER A 476 -20.46 -49.26 2.75
N ALA A 477 -20.55 -50.42 3.38
CA ALA A 477 -19.40 -51.22 3.81
C ALA A 477 -19.63 -52.74 3.72
N ARG A 478 -18.52 -53.48 3.53
CA ARG A 478 -18.44 -54.94 3.41
C ARG A 478 -19.01 -55.65 4.65
N GLN A 479 -19.79 -56.71 4.45
CA GLN A 479 -20.38 -57.53 5.51
C GLN A 479 -19.83 -58.96 5.54
N THR A 480 -19.78 -59.55 6.73
CA THR A 480 -19.36 -60.95 6.96
C THR A 480 -20.52 -61.74 7.55
N PHE A 481 -20.90 -62.85 6.92
CA PHE A 481 -21.99 -63.72 7.38
C PHE A 481 -21.44 -65.01 7.99
N ASN A 482 -21.55 -65.17 9.31
CA ASN A 482 -21.02 -66.34 10.03
C ASN A 482 -21.79 -67.66 9.80
N GLY A 483 -22.94 -67.64 9.13
CA GLY A 483 -23.78 -68.82 8.89
C GLY A 483 -23.77 -69.36 7.46
N GLY A 484 -23.00 -68.77 6.55
CA GLY A 484 -23.12 -69.01 5.11
C GLY A 484 -24.40 -68.42 4.51
N ILE A 485 -24.42 -68.28 3.18
CA ILE A 485 -25.57 -67.77 2.41
C ILE A 485 -26.18 -68.96 1.67
N THR A 486 -27.45 -69.30 1.94
CA THR A 486 -28.18 -70.35 1.22
C THR A 486 -29.05 -69.76 0.10
N GLY A 487 -28.70 -70.06 -1.15
CA GLY A 487 -29.39 -69.59 -2.37
C GLY A 487 -28.45 -69.50 -3.58
N ALA A 488 -29.00 -69.30 -4.79
CA ALA A 488 -28.20 -69.11 -6.00
C ALA A 488 -27.59 -67.69 -6.03
N LEU A 489 -26.27 -67.59 -6.20
CA LEU A 489 -25.52 -66.35 -6.37
C LEU A 489 -25.16 -66.17 -7.85
N THR A 490 -25.47 -65.01 -8.44
CA THR A 490 -25.02 -64.62 -9.79
C THR A 490 -24.05 -63.44 -9.67
N GLY A 491 -22.78 -63.69 -9.99
CA GLY A 491 -21.69 -62.70 -9.97
C GLY A 491 -20.31 -63.38 -10.15
N ASN A 492 -19.37 -62.70 -10.82
CA ASN A 492 -17.99 -63.18 -10.94
C ASN A 492 -17.29 -63.06 -9.57
N ALA A 493 -16.68 -64.15 -9.11
CA ALA A 493 -15.91 -64.16 -7.87
C ALA A 493 -14.49 -63.65 -8.14
N ASP A 494 -14.21 -62.40 -7.75
CA ASP A 494 -12.86 -61.79 -7.78
C ASP A 494 -11.80 -62.58 -6.97
N THR A 495 -12.17 -63.68 -6.29
CA THR A 495 -11.30 -64.46 -5.40
C THR A 495 -11.08 -65.92 -5.85
N ALA A 496 -11.40 -66.29 -7.09
CA ALA A 496 -11.20 -67.66 -7.57
C ALA A 496 -9.70 -67.93 -7.87
N THR A 497 -9.02 -68.70 -7.01
CA THR A 497 -7.58 -68.99 -7.12
C THR A 497 -7.24 -70.34 -7.74
N LYS A 498 -8.20 -71.23 -8.05
CA LYS A 498 -7.96 -72.51 -8.75
C LYS A 498 -9.10 -72.91 -9.68
N LEU A 499 -8.76 -73.50 -10.82
CA LEU A 499 -9.66 -74.23 -11.71
C LEU A 499 -9.92 -75.63 -11.13
N LYS A 500 -11.20 -76.01 -11.03
CA LYS A 500 -11.62 -77.34 -10.53
C LYS A 500 -11.06 -78.50 -11.36
N THR A 501 -10.68 -78.27 -12.62
CA THR A 501 -10.00 -79.26 -13.48
C THR A 501 -8.88 -78.59 -14.28
N ALA A 502 -7.63 -78.97 -13.98
CA ALA A 502 -6.44 -78.41 -14.62
C ALA A 502 -6.29 -78.83 -16.10
N ARG A 503 -5.73 -77.95 -16.94
CA ARG A 503 -5.49 -78.16 -18.39
C ARG A 503 -4.00 -78.12 -18.71
N ASN A 504 -3.55 -78.77 -19.79
CA ASN A 504 -2.16 -78.68 -20.26
C ASN A 504 -2.03 -77.57 -21.32
N ILE A 505 -1.04 -76.69 -21.18
CA ILE A 505 -0.68 -75.65 -22.17
C ILE A 505 0.79 -75.86 -22.55
N ASN A 506 1.08 -76.11 -23.83
CA ASN A 506 2.40 -76.46 -24.36
C ASN A 506 3.16 -77.55 -23.55
N GLY A 507 2.42 -78.56 -23.08
CA GLY A 507 2.96 -79.67 -22.29
C GLY A 507 3.01 -79.45 -20.77
N VAL A 508 2.74 -78.24 -20.26
CA VAL A 508 2.76 -77.91 -18.83
C VAL A 508 1.34 -77.84 -18.25
N ARG A 509 1.10 -78.48 -17.10
CA ARG A 509 -0.22 -78.54 -16.43
C ARG A 509 -0.51 -77.26 -15.63
N PHE A 510 -1.67 -76.65 -15.85
CA PHE A 510 -2.08 -75.37 -15.25
C PHE A 510 -3.48 -75.43 -14.64
N ASP A 511 -3.61 -74.94 -13.41
CA ASP A 511 -4.86 -74.88 -12.65
C ASP A 511 -5.18 -73.48 -12.11
N GLY A 512 -4.45 -72.44 -12.51
CA GLY A 512 -4.73 -71.06 -12.10
C GLY A 512 -4.27 -70.66 -10.68
N SER A 513 -3.64 -71.56 -9.91
CA SER A 513 -3.12 -71.21 -8.57
C SER A 513 -1.83 -70.42 -8.50
N GLY A 514 -1.20 -70.22 -9.64
CA GLY A 514 -0.05 -69.37 -9.82
C GLY A 514 0.20 -69.20 -11.31
N ASP A 515 1.13 -68.32 -11.66
CA ASP A 515 1.47 -68.06 -13.06
C ASP A 515 1.99 -69.32 -13.77
N ILE A 516 1.63 -69.49 -15.04
CA ILE A 516 2.16 -70.57 -15.87
C ILE A 516 3.50 -70.15 -16.48
N ASN A 517 4.55 -70.92 -16.19
CA ASN A 517 5.88 -70.63 -16.73
C ASN A 517 6.19 -71.56 -17.91
N ILE A 518 6.20 -71.01 -19.13
CA ILE A 518 6.55 -71.72 -20.35
C ILE A 518 7.94 -71.22 -20.78
N ASN A 519 8.99 -71.97 -20.43
CA ASN A 519 10.36 -71.61 -20.83
C ASN A 519 10.50 -71.80 -22.35
N THR A 520 10.49 -70.70 -23.11
CA THR A 520 10.54 -70.70 -24.58
C THR A 520 11.92 -71.02 -25.16
N LEU A 521 12.97 -70.95 -24.34
CA LEU A 521 14.35 -71.34 -24.65
C LEU A 521 14.94 -72.17 -23.51
N VAL A 522 15.07 -73.48 -23.73
CA VAL A 522 15.81 -74.40 -22.86
C VAL A 522 16.91 -75.07 -23.67
N SER A 523 18.03 -75.38 -23.01
CA SER A 523 19.14 -76.09 -23.65
C SER A 523 18.65 -77.42 -24.24
N ARG A 524 19.01 -77.68 -25.49
CA ARG A 524 18.78 -78.94 -26.18
C ARG A 524 19.89 -79.97 -25.94
N GLY A 525 20.76 -79.70 -24.96
CA GLY A 525 21.91 -80.52 -24.61
C GLY A 525 23.19 -80.08 -25.32
N ARG A 526 24.19 -80.95 -25.26
CA ARG A 526 25.55 -80.66 -25.74
C ARG A 526 25.61 -80.67 -27.27
N VAL A 527 26.36 -79.73 -27.84
CA VAL A 527 26.59 -79.60 -29.29
C VAL A 527 28.09 -79.46 -29.61
N THR A 528 28.47 -79.82 -30.84
CA THR A 528 29.81 -79.60 -31.40
C THR A 528 29.80 -78.39 -32.32
N ALA A 529 30.92 -77.67 -32.43
CA ALA A 529 31.01 -76.54 -33.35
C ALA A 529 30.80 -77.00 -34.79
N LEU A 530 29.88 -76.36 -35.49
CA LEU A 530 29.71 -76.59 -36.93
C LEU A 530 30.96 -76.10 -37.66
N GLU A 531 31.47 -76.94 -38.56
CA GLU A 531 32.66 -76.69 -39.38
C GLU A 531 32.28 -76.52 -40.86
N ALA A 532 33.15 -75.86 -41.62
CA ALA A 532 32.99 -75.60 -43.05
C ALA A 532 31.61 -74.99 -43.40
N ASN A 533 30.78 -75.73 -44.12
CA ASN A 533 29.46 -75.31 -44.60
C ASN A 533 28.29 -76.09 -43.95
N ALA A 534 28.53 -76.82 -42.85
CA ALA A 534 27.50 -77.57 -42.14
C ALA A 534 26.46 -76.64 -41.49
N GLN A 535 25.18 -77.01 -41.62
CA GLN A 535 24.04 -76.19 -41.15
C GLN A 535 23.41 -76.74 -39.88
N GLY A 536 22.86 -75.84 -39.05
CA GLY A 536 22.09 -76.23 -37.86
C GLY A 536 20.62 -76.50 -38.15
N THR A 537 19.85 -76.79 -37.11
CA THR A 537 18.40 -77.02 -37.24
C THR A 537 17.64 -75.69 -37.21
N SER A 538 16.58 -75.55 -38.01
CA SER A 538 15.81 -74.30 -38.10
C SER A 538 15.20 -73.85 -36.76
N GLY A 539 15.11 -72.53 -36.58
CA GLY A 539 14.56 -71.86 -35.40
C GLY A 539 15.64 -71.22 -34.50
N ILE A 540 15.20 -70.74 -33.32
CA ILE A 540 16.07 -70.24 -32.26
C ILE A 540 16.32 -71.39 -31.29
N GLN A 541 17.58 -71.78 -31.12
CA GLN A 541 17.95 -72.98 -30.36
C GLN A 541 19.08 -72.65 -29.39
N LEU A 542 18.93 -73.13 -28.15
CA LEU A 542 19.96 -73.04 -27.13
C LEU A 542 20.65 -74.40 -26.99
N TYR A 543 21.97 -74.41 -26.98
CA TYR A 543 22.81 -75.58 -26.77
C TYR A 543 23.91 -75.29 -25.74
N GLU A 544 24.52 -76.37 -25.25
CA GLU A 544 25.70 -76.32 -24.38
C GLU A 544 26.96 -76.69 -25.18
N ALA A 545 28.00 -75.88 -25.08
CA ALA A 545 29.33 -76.22 -25.59
C ALA A 545 30.16 -76.84 -24.47
N TYR A 546 30.70 -78.04 -24.73
CA TYR A 546 31.53 -78.78 -23.78
C TYR A 546 32.72 -79.44 -24.48
N ASN A 547 33.82 -78.71 -24.56
CA ASN A 547 35.12 -79.12 -25.07
C ASN A 547 35.09 -79.62 -26.53
N ASN A 548 34.31 -78.94 -27.37
CA ASN A 548 33.93 -79.42 -28.71
C ASN A 548 34.17 -78.39 -29.84
N GLY A 549 35.34 -77.71 -29.84
CA GLY A 549 35.77 -76.86 -30.98
C GLY A 549 35.23 -75.42 -31.01
N TYR A 550 34.55 -74.96 -29.95
CA TYR A 550 34.16 -73.55 -29.79
C TYR A 550 35.33 -72.69 -29.24
N PRO A 551 35.30 -71.34 -29.39
CA PRO A 551 36.39 -70.45 -28.98
C PRO A 551 36.83 -70.56 -27.51
N SER A 552 35.96 -71.06 -26.63
CA SER A 552 36.34 -71.49 -25.28
C SER A 552 35.83 -72.90 -24.98
N PRO A 553 36.49 -73.64 -24.07
CA PRO A 553 36.13 -75.03 -23.78
C PRO A 553 34.71 -75.23 -23.26
N TYR A 554 34.13 -74.25 -22.56
CA TYR A 554 32.78 -74.37 -22.00
C TYR A 554 31.97 -73.11 -22.27
N GLY A 555 30.67 -73.27 -22.52
CA GLY A 555 29.78 -72.14 -22.74
C GLY A 555 28.37 -72.53 -23.19
N ASN A 556 27.57 -71.52 -23.46
CA ASN A 556 26.25 -71.67 -24.08
C ASN A 556 26.30 -71.14 -25.51
N VAL A 557 25.62 -71.84 -26.42
CA VAL A 557 25.52 -71.47 -27.84
C VAL A 557 24.06 -71.15 -28.13
N LEU A 558 23.80 -69.95 -28.62
CA LEU A 558 22.53 -69.59 -29.21
C LEU A 558 22.65 -69.67 -30.73
N HIS A 559 22.01 -70.68 -31.32
CA HIS A 559 21.97 -70.90 -32.75
C HIS A 559 20.68 -70.30 -33.33
N LEU A 560 20.81 -69.52 -34.40
CA LEU A 560 19.75 -68.76 -35.03
C LEU A 560 19.68 -69.12 -36.51
N LYS A 561 18.66 -69.89 -36.91
CA LYS A 561 18.43 -70.27 -38.31
C LYS A 561 17.02 -69.93 -38.75
N GLY A 562 16.91 -69.32 -39.93
CA GLY A 562 15.61 -69.03 -40.55
C GLY A 562 14.78 -70.30 -40.81
N ALA A 563 13.45 -70.17 -40.78
CA ALA A 563 12.56 -71.28 -41.13
C ALA A 563 12.67 -71.65 -42.63
N THR A 564 13.01 -70.68 -43.48
CA THR A 564 13.09 -70.83 -44.94
C THR A 564 14.40 -70.31 -45.55
N ALA A 565 15.17 -69.47 -44.84
CA ALA A 565 16.46 -68.95 -45.29
C ALA A 565 17.61 -69.91 -44.89
N ALA A 566 18.59 -70.08 -45.78
CA ALA A 566 19.81 -70.85 -45.55
C ALA A 566 20.79 -70.13 -44.60
N GLY A 567 20.68 -68.81 -44.47
CA GLY A 567 21.47 -67.97 -43.59
C GLY A 567 21.24 -68.28 -42.11
N GLU A 568 22.34 -68.30 -41.35
CA GLU A 568 22.33 -68.67 -39.94
C GLU A 568 23.47 -68.01 -39.18
N GLY A 569 23.29 -67.87 -37.87
CA GLY A 569 24.23 -67.20 -36.99
C GLY A 569 24.36 -67.93 -35.65
N GLU A 570 25.53 -67.78 -35.03
CA GLU A 570 25.79 -68.30 -33.70
C GLU A 570 26.34 -67.20 -32.81
N LEU A 571 25.75 -67.09 -31.62
CA LEU A 571 26.29 -66.34 -30.50
C LEU A 571 26.77 -67.33 -29.46
N PHE A 572 28.07 -67.30 -29.16
CA PHE A 572 28.70 -68.14 -28.17
C PHE A 572 29.08 -67.31 -26.94
N ILE A 573 28.56 -67.71 -25.78
CA ILE A 573 28.89 -67.11 -24.49
C ILE A 573 29.72 -68.11 -23.72
N GLY A 574 31.04 -67.87 -23.67
CA GLY A 574 31.97 -68.71 -22.92
C GLY A 574 31.75 -68.57 -21.42
N TRP A 575 31.85 -69.66 -20.67
CA TRP A 575 31.83 -69.57 -19.21
C TRP A 575 33.19 -69.11 -18.71
N SER A 576 33.19 -68.08 -17.86
CA SER A 576 34.43 -67.62 -17.22
C SER A 576 34.98 -68.70 -16.30
N GLY A 577 36.23 -69.12 -16.51
CA GLY A 577 36.90 -70.11 -15.64
C GLY A 577 37.18 -69.60 -14.21
N THR A 578 36.88 -68.34 -13.91
CA THR A 578 37.09 -67.69 -12.61
C THR A 578 35.78 -67.05 -12.15
N SER A 579 35.38 -67.31 -10.90
CA SER A 579 34.15 -66.74 -10.33
C SER A 579 34.18 -65.21 -10.34
N GLY A 580 33.15 -64.58 -10.92
CA GLY A 580 33.02 -63.12 -11.01
C GLY A 580 33.81 -62.46 -12.14
N ALA A 581 34.58 -63.21 -12.95
CA ALA A 581 35.24 -62.66 -14.14
C ALA A 581 34.24 -62.51 -15.30
N HIS A 582 34.51 -61.58 -16.21
CA HIS A 582 33.68 -61.37 -17.39
C HIS A 582 33.81 -62.56 -18.36
N ALA A 583 32.66 -63.07 -18.83
CA ALA A 583 32.57 -64.13 -19.81
C ALA A 583 32.89 -63.61 -21.23
N PRO A 584 33.77 -64.27 -22.01
CA PRO A 584 34.01 -63.86 -23.38
C PRO A 584 32.81 -64.22 -24.26
N VAL A 585 32.36 -63.26 -25.06
CA VAL A 585 31.26 -63.44 -26.02
C VAL A 585 31.83 -63.41 -27.43
N HIS A 586 31.50 -64.41 -28.23
CA HIS A 586 31.91 -64.50 -29.63
C HIS A 586 30.70 -64.63 -30.53
N ILE A 587 30.80 -64.04 -31.72
CA ILE A 587 29.77 -64.14 -32.75
C ILE A 587 30.39 -64.63 -34.05
N ARG A 588 29.63 -65.44 -34.79
CA ARG A 588 29.93 -65.79 -36.17
C ARG A 588 28.65 -65.90 -36.97
N SER A 589 28.77 -65.78 -38.28
CA SER A 589 27.62 -65.92 -39.18
C SER A 589 28.00 -66.63 -40.46
N ARG A 590 26.98 -67.14 -41.14
CA ARG A 590 27.07 -67.72 -42.46
C ARG A 590 26.06 -67.02 -43.37
N ARG A 591 26.48 -66.65 -44.57
CA ARG A 591 25.65 -65.99 -45.58
C ARG A 591 24.52 -66.93 -46.05
N ASP A 592 23.42 -66.36 -46.52
CA ASP A 592 22.22 -67.05 -47.03
C ASP A 592 22.44 -67.78 -48.38
N THR A 593 23.38 -68.73 -48.43
CA THR A 593 23.62 -69.65 -49.56
C THR A 593 24.14 -70.99 -49.05
N ASP A 594 23.67 -72.11 -49.60
CA ASP A 594 24.00 -73.46 -49.09
C ASP A 594 25.50 -73.83 -49.12
N SER A 595 26.29 -73.15 -49.95
CA SER A 595 27.75 -73.36 -50.07
C SER A 595 28.60 -72.41 -49.24
N ALA A 596 28.01 -71.44 -48.52
CA ALA A 596 28.79 -70.51 -47.71
C ALA A 596 29.49 -71.22 -46.56
N ASN A 597 30.75 -70.89 -46.31
CA ASN A 597 31.42 -71.32 -45.08
C ASN A 597 31.01 -70.41 -43.92
N TRP A 598 31.12 -70.92 -42.69
CA TRP A 598 31.06 -70.11 -41.48
C TRP A 598 32.16 -69.03 -41.48
N SER A 599 31.84 -67.81 -41.05
CA SER A 599 32.87 -66.82 -40.73
C SER A 599 33.75 -67.34 -39.59
N GLU A 600 34.98 -66.84 -39.51
CA GLU A 600 35.76 -66.97 -38.28
C GLU A 600 35.00 -66.35 -37.10
N TRP A 601 35.35 -66.80 -35.89
CA TRP A 601 34.77 -66.26 -34.66
C TRP A 601 35.33 -64.87 -34.37
N ALA A 602 34.43 -63.90 -34.18
CA ALA A 602 34.80 -62.55 -33.75
C ALA A 602 34.41 -62.34 -32.29
N GLN A 603 35.33 -61.86 -31.46
CA GLN A 603 35.05 -61.52 -30.07
C GLN A 603 34.32 -60.16 -29.97
N VAL A 604 33.31 -60.07 -29.11
CA VAL A 604 32.63 -58.83 -28.75
C VAL A 604 33.31 -58.23 -27.51
N TYR A 605 33.75 -56.98 -27.60
CA TYR A 605 34.37 -56.25 -26.49
C TYR A 605 33.38 -55.31 -25.81
N THR A 606 33.50 -55.18 -24.50
CA THR A 606 32.71 -54.28 -23.63
C THR A 606 33.61 -53.23 -22.99
N SER A 607 33.02 -52.24 -22.29
CA SER A 607 33.77 -51.23 -21.54
C SER A 607 34.63 -51.78 -20.39
N LYS A 608 34.56 -53.08 -20.10
CA LYS A 608 35.37 -53.78 -19.10
C LYS A 608 36.50 -54.61 -19.72
N ASP A 609 36.46 -54.83 -21.04
CA ASP A 609 37.49 -55.58 -21.75
C ASP A 609 38.67 -54.67 -22.14
N SER A 610 39.88 -55.23 -22.12
CA SER A 610 41.06 -54.54 -22.63
C SER A 610 41.10 -54.67 -24.16
N ILE A 611 40.81 -53.57 -24.86
CA ILE A 611 40.77 -53.54 -26.32
C ILE A 611 42.22 -53.52 -26.87
N PRO A 612 42.61 -54.49 -27.72
CA PRO A 612 43.92 -54.47 -28.39
C PRO A 612 44.10 -53.16 -29.19
N GLY A 613 45.21 -52.45 -28.95
CA GLY A 613 45.52 -51.15 -29.58
C GLY A 613 45.09 -49.91 -28.78
N VAL A 614 44.29 -50.05 -27.72
CA VAL A 614 43.89 -48.92 -26.85
C VAL A 614 44.59 -48.97 -25.48
N ASN A 615 44.85 -50.16 -24.93
CA ASN A 615 45.41 -50.33 -23.58
C ASN A 615 46.69 -51.21 -23.50
N ALA A 616 47.27 -51.57 -24.63
CA ALA A 616 48.63 -52.12 -24.73
C ALA A 616 49.26 -51.64 -26.05
N LYS A 617 50.56 -51.29 -25.98
CA LYS A 617 51.31 -50.52 -26.99
C LYS A 617 51.16 -51.10 -28.42
N GLY A 618 50.23 -50.52 -29.18
CA GLY A 618 50.15 -50.57 -30.64
C GLY A 618 50.65 -49.25 -31.23
N ASP A 619 51.05 -49.29 -32.48
CA ASP A 619 51.76 -48.33 -33.31
C ASP A 619 50.98 -47.05 -33.72
N GLN A 620 50.02 -46.60 -32.90
CA GLN A 620 49.31 -45.33 -33.12
C GLN A 620 49.48 -44.37 -31.91
N ASP A 621 49.90 -43.13 -32.19
CA ASP A 621 50.10 -42.06 -31.21
C ASP A 621 48.79 -41.33 -30.91
N THR A 622 48.35 -41.38 -29.65
CA THR A 622 47.19 -40.64 -29.11
C THR A 622 47.53 -39.80 -27.88
N SER A 623 48.79 -39.35 -27.75
CA SER A 623 49.27 -38.65 -26.55
C SER A 623 48.91 -37.16 -26.50
N GLY A 624 47.66 -36.84 -26.15
CA GLY A 624 47.20 -35.47 -25.84
C GLY A 624 46.40 -35.41 -24.53
N ASN A 625 47.08 -35.41 -23.39
CA ASN A 625 46.44 -35.43 -22.07
C ASN A 625 46.03 -34.00 -21.62
N ALA A 626 44.75 -33.67 -21.75
CA ALA A 626 44.18 -32.41 -21.26
C ALA A 626 44.21 -32.27 -19.71
N ALA A 627 44.43 -33.36 -18.97
CA ALA A 627 44.37 -33.35 -17.51
C ALA A 627 45.70 -32.99 -16.80
N THR A 628 46.82 -32.89 -17.51
CA THR A 628 48.17 -32.64 -16.91
C THR A 628 48.93 -31.45 -17.50
N ALA A 629 48.32 -30.66 -18.38
CA ALA A 629 48.98 -29.53 -19.02
C ALA A 629 49.10 -28.34 -18.03
N THR A 630 50.32 -28.07 -17.56
CA THR A 630 50.64 -26.91 -16.70
C THR A 630 51.08 -25.68 -17.49
N LYS A 631 51.27 -25.78 -18.81
CA LYS A 631 51.64 -24.69 -19.71
C LYS A 631 51.19 -24.97 -21.16
N LEU A 632 50.81 -23.93 -21.91
CA LEU A 632 50.54 -23.98 -23.35
C LEU A 632 51.84 -24.19 -24.14
N GLN A 633 51.82 -25.09 -25.12
CA GLN A 633 52.98 -25.39 -25.97
C GLN A 633 53.48 -24.16 -26.75
N THR A 634 52.58 -23.24 -27.11
CA THR A 634 52.91 -21.92 -27.67
C THR A 634 52.15 -20.87 -26.86
N ALA A 635 52.89 -19.92 -26.27
CA ALA A 635 52.28 -18.81 -25.55
C ALA A 635 51.47 -17.94 -26.51
N CYS A 636 50.23 -17.61 -26.14
CA CYS A 636 49.41 -16.66 -26.88
C CYS A 636 49.61 -15.24 -26.34
N THR A 637 49.20 -14.21 -27.07
CA THR A 637 49.17 -12.84 -26.57
C THR A 637 47.75 -12.44 -26.20
N ILE A 638 47.56 -11.89 -24.99
CA ILE A 638 46.30 -11.29 -24.53
C ILE A 638 46.59 -9.82 -24.26
N ASN A 639 45.99 -8.94 -25.05
CA ASN A 639 46.26 -7.49 -25.03
C ASN A 639 47.77 -7.14 -25.06
N GLY A 640 48.54 -7.85 -25.89
CA GLY A 640 49.98 -7.64 -26.06
C GLY A 640 50.86 -8.34 -25.01
N VAL A 641 50.29 -8.94 -23.97
CA VAL A 641 51.04 -9.68 -22.94
C VAL A 641 51.05 -11.18 -23.26
N SER A 642 52.24 -11.77 -23.30
CA SER A 642 52.43 -13.20 -23.55
C SER A 642 51.91 -14.04 -22.37
N PHE A 643 51.02 -14.99 -22.65
CA PHE A 643 50.39 -15.87 -21.68
C PHE A 643 50.53 -17.33 -22.11
N ASP A 644 51.01 -18.16 -21.20
CA ASP A 644 51.23 -19.58 -21.42
C ASP A 644 50.50 -20.46 -20.39
N GLY A 645 49.65 -19.88 -19.51
CA GLY A 645 48.88 -20.63 -18.52
C GLY A 645 49.67 -21.17 -17.32
N SER A 646 50.98 -20.93 -17.25
CA SER A 646 51.81 -21.41 -16.11
C SER A 646 51.66 -20.57 -14.83
N LYS A 647 51.10 -19.35 -14.94
CA LYS A 647 50.73 -18.43 -13.86
C LYS A 647 49.49 -17.63 -14.26
N ASN A 648 48.89 -16.93 -13.30
CA ASN A 648 47.86 -15.92 -13.59
C ASN A 648 48.45 -14.83 -14.51
N ILE A 649 47.64 -14.33 -15.45
CA ILE A 649 48.03 -13.21 -16.30
C ILE A 649 47.87 -11.88 -15.52
N GLU A 650 48.91 -11.05 -15.52
CA GLU A 650 48.86 -9.70 -14.96
C GLU A 650 48.77 -8.69 -16.11
N LEU A 651 47.71 -7.87 -16.09
CA LEU A 651 47.47 -6.81 -17.08
C LEU A 651 47.49 -5.46 -16.36
N THR A 652 48.26 -4.50 -16.88
CA THR A 652 48.33 -3.12 -16.37
C THR A 652 47.20 -2.27 -16.95
N ALA A 653 47.01 -1.06 -16.41
CA ALA A 653 46.07 -0.09 -16.97
C ALA A 653 46.41 0.28 -18.43
N GLU A 654 47.69 0.26 -18.80
CA GLU A 654 48.18 0.43 -20.17
C GLU A 654 47.72 -0.73 -21.07
N ASN A 655 47.87 -1.98 -20.63
CA ASN A 655 47.39 -3.16 -21.38
C ASN A 655 45.87 -3.14 -21.63
N LEU A 656 45.12 -2.35 -20.85
CA LEU A 656 43.66 -2.24 -20.95
C LEU A 656 43.19 -0.91 -21.57
N ASN A 657 44.10 0.00 -21.96
CA ASN A 657 43.79 1.37 -22.40
C ASN A 657 42.97 2.18 -21.36
N LEU A 658 43.21 1.96 -20.06
CA LEU A 658 42.48 2.59 -18.95
C LEU A 658 43.24 3.74 -18.28
N GLU A 659 44.41 4.12 -18.78
CA GLU A 659 45.26 5.17 -18.19
C GLU A 659 44.48 6.48 -17.94
N ARG A 660 43.74 6.94 -18.96
CA ARG A 660 42.93 8.15 -18.85
C ARG A 660 41.82 8.04 -17.81
N THR A 661 41.24 6.85 -17.65
CA THR A 661 40.21 6.58 -16.63
C THR A 661 40.80 6.62 -15.23
N VAL A 662 42.01 6.09 -15.04
CA VAL A 662 42.74 6.14 -13.76
C VAL A 662 43.13 7.58 -13.41
N GLU A 663 43.62 8.37 -14.37
CA GLU A 663 43.95 9.79 -14.16
C GLU A 663 42.72 10.63 -13.75
N LEU A 664 41.58 10.42 -14.40
CA LEU A 664 40.35 11.14 -14.07
C LEU A 664 39.79 10.72 -12.71
N ALA A 665 39.96 9.45 -12.31
CA ALA A 665 39.55 8.96 -11.00
C ALA A 665 40.40 9.55 -9.86
N ALA A 666 41.69 9.82 -10.09
CA ALA A 666 42.59 10.37 -9.08
C ALA A 666 42.22 11.79 -8.60
N GLY A 667 41.50 12.57 -9.41
CA GLY A 667 41.03 13.92 -9.06
C GLY A 667 39.60 14.01 -8.53
N SER A 668 38.89 12.88 -8.39
CA SER A 668 37.48 12.85 -7.99
C SER A 668 37.31 12.71 -6.49
N LEU A 669 36.28 13.34 -5.92
CA LEU A 669 35.94 13.18 -4.50
C LEU A 669 35.48 11.74 -4.20
N GLN A 670 36.06 11.12 -3.18
CA GLN A 670 35.75 9.75 -2.79
C GLN A 670 34.45 9.68 -1.99
N LYS A 671 33.47 8.95 -2.52
CA LYS A 671 32.14 8.82 -1.91
C LYS A 671 32.17 8.28 -0.48
N ASN A 672 33.06 7.34 -0.18
CA ASN A 672 33.24 6.76 1.16
C ASN A 672 33.93 7.70 2.15
N GLN A 673 34.54 8.79 1.68
CA GLN A 673 35.16 9.80 2.54
C GLN A 673 34.20 10.94 2.89
N ASN A 674 33.04 11.01 2.24
CA ASN A 674 31.97 11.98 2.53
C ASN A 674 32.49 13.43 2.68
N GLY A 675 33.43 13.83 1.81
CA GLY A 675 34.05 15.15 1.81
C GLY A 675 35.24 15.33 2.76
N ALA A 676 35.74 14.26 3.40
CA ALA A 676 36.97 14.32 4.20
C ALA A 676 38.19 14.72 3.36
N ASP A 677 38.22 14.30 2.11
CA ASP A 677 39.21 14.54 1.05
C ASP A 677 39.17 15.91 0.40
N ILE A 678 38.22 16.77 0.78
CA ILE A 678 38.20 18.16 0.34
C ILE A 678 39.37 18.91 1.00
N PRO A 679 40.39 19.36 0.24
CA PRO A 679 41.50 20.13 0.78
C PRO A 679 41.01 21.56 1.02
N GLY A 680 40.87 21.94 2.29
CA GLY A 680 40.37 23.27 2.67
C GLY A 680 38.84 23.41 2.51
N LYS A 681 38.08 22.71 3.37
CA LYS A 681 36.60 22.72 3.40
C LYS A 681 35.97 24.11 3.45
N ASP A 682 36.66 25.07 4.08
CA ASP A 682 36.20 26.48 4.15
C ASP A 682 36.20 27.13 2.76
N THR A 683 37.32 27.04 2.04
CA THR A 683 37.46 27.52 0.66
C THR A 683 36.51 26.80 -0.29
N PHE A 684 36.31 25.50 -0.09
CA PHE A 684 35.34 24.73 -0.89
C PHE A 684 33.92 25.24 -0.70
N THR A 685 33.45 25.38 0.55
CA THR A 685 32.13 25.94 0.90
C THR A 685 31.93 27.32 0.27
N LYS A 686 32.97 28.17 0.32
CA LYS A 686 32.99 29.50 -0.30
C LYS A 686 32.82 29.43 -1.82
N ASN A 687 33.59 28.58 -2.50
CA ASN A 687 33.62 28.51 -3.97
C ASN A 687 32.31 27.96 -4.55
N ILE A 688 31.66 27.02 -3.87
CA ILE A 688 30.39 26.43 -4.35
C ILE A 688 29.17 27.27 -3.99
N GLY A 689 29.34 28.35 -3.22
CA GLY A 689 28.23 29.20 -2.77
C GLY A 689 27.35 28.57 -1.69
N ALA A 690 27.84 27.55 -0.97
CA ALA A 690 27.07 26.89 0.08
C ALA A 690 27.07 27.71 1.38
N CYS A 691 26.00 27.56 2.16
CA CYS A 691 25.87 28.24 3.44
C CYS A 691 26.93 27.75 4.44
N ARG A 692 27.76 28.64 4.96
CA ARG A 692 28.60 28.35 6.11
C ARG A 692 27.81 28.53 7.40
N ALA A 693 27.40 27.42 8.02
CA ALA A 693 26.74 27.43 9.32
C ALA A 693 27.79 27.54 10.45
N PHE A 694 27.75 28.64 11.19
CA PHE A 694 28.66 28.94 12.28
C PHE A 694 27.96 28.75 13.62
N HIS A 695 28.24 27.60 14.27
CA HIS A 695 27.83 27.24 15.64
C HIS A 695 26.30 27.26 15.91
N SER A 696 25.79 26.26 16.63
CA SER A 696 24.33 26.13 16.89
C SER A 696 23.81 26.95 18.07
N SER A 697 24.69 27.60 18.85
CA SER A 697 24.34 28.37 20.05
C SER A 697 25.42 29.39 20.43
N ILE A 698 25.58 30.48 19.67
CA ILE A 698 26.58 31.53 19.95
C ILE A 698 26.08 32.55 20.99
N SER A 699 26.95 32.94 21.92
CA SER A 699 26.65 34.02 22.88
C SER A 699 27.21 35.34 22.36
N THR A 700 26.38 36.38 22.28
CA THR A 700 26.83 37.74 21.94
C THR A 700 27.14 38.59 23.18
N GLY A 701 26.93 38.03 24.38
CA GLY A 701 27.10 38.69 25.69
C GLY A 701 26.00 39.71 26.00
N ALA A 702 25.88 40.14 27.26
CA ALA A 702 24.86 41.10 27.70
C ALA A 702 25.05 42.51 27.10
N GLY A 703 23.96 43.29 26.96
CA GLY A 703 24.00 44.72 26.63
C GLY A 703 23.40 45.06 25.25
N ASN A 704 23.66 46.29 24.78
CA ASN A 704 23.10 46.79 23.52
C ASN A 704 24.18 46.92 22.43
N TRP A 705 23.76 46.78 21.18
CA TRP A 705 24.57 47.09 20.00
C TRP A 705 23.85 48.07 19.08
N THR A 706 24.64 48.92 18.41
CA THR A 706 24.21 49.59 17.19
C THR A 706 24.32 48.63 16.01
N THR A 707 23.67 48.97 14.90
CA THR A 707 23.75 48.21 13.65
C THR A 707 25.19 48.13 13.14
N ALA A 708 25.97 49.20 13.30
CA ALA A 708 27.39 49.22 12.95
C ALA A 708 28.21 48.20 13.77
N GLN A 709 27.97 48.13 15.09
CA GLN A 709 28.66 47.17 15.97
C GLN A 709 28.28 45.72 15.66
N LEU A 710 27.03 45.46 15.27
CA LEU A 710 26.61 44.14 14.77
C LEU A 710 27.39 43.76 13.50
N ILE A 711 27.52 44.68 12.54
CA ILE A 711 28.25 44.44 11.29
C ILE A 711 29.73 44.16 11.56
N GLU A 712 30.37 44.94 12.44
CA GLU A 712 31.76 44.70 12.84
C GLU A 712 31.94 43.33 13.50
N TRP A 713 31.00 42.95 14.35
CA TRP A 713 31.01 41.62 14.96
C TRP A 713 30.86 40.52 13.89
N LEU A 714 29.91 40.64 12.97
CA LEU A 714 29.73 39.67 11.88
C LEU A 714 30.97 39.54 10.99
N ASP A 715 31.66 40.66 10.72
CA ASP A 715 32.92 40.68 9.99
C ASP A 715 34.02 39.92 10.75
N SER A 716 34.11 40.12 12.06
CA SER A 716 35.05 39.37 12.91
C SER A 716 34.78 37.85 12.94
N GLN A 717 33.54 37.44 12.72
CA GLN A 717 33.16 36.02 12.60
C GLN A 717 33.40 35.46 11.18
N GLY A 718 33.89 36.30 10.26
CA GLY A 718 34.12 35.95 8.86
C GLY A 718 32.83 35.77 8.06
N ALA A 719 31.71 36.37 8.49
CA ALA A 719 30.42 36.23 7.81
C ALA A 719 30.47 36.75 6.37
N PHE A 720 31.20 37.85 6.13
CA PHE A 720 31.35 38.47 4.81
C PHE A 720 32.44 37.82 3.93
N ASN A 721 33.14 36.78 4.42
CA ASN A 721 34.11 36.01 3.64
C ASN A 721 33.45 34.91 2.80
N HIS A 722 32.15 34.67 3.02
CA HIS A 722 31.34 33.65 2.37
C HIS A 722 30.14 34.31 1.69
N PRO A 723 29.70 33.84 0.51
CA PRO A 723 28.53 34.39 -0.17
C PRO A 723 27.23 34.18 0.63
N TYR A 724 27.20 33.15 1.49
CA TYR A 724 26.13 32.92 2.46
C TYR A 724 26.69 32.35 3.77
N TRP A 725 26.39 33.00 4.89
CA TRP A 725 26.77 32.62 6.24
C TRP A 725 25.56 32.66 7.17
N MET A 726 25.50 31.77 8.15
CA MET A 726 24.47 31.83 9.20
C MET A 726 25.03 31.47 10.58
N CYS A 727 24.39 31.97 11.64
CA CYS A 727 24.56 31.43 12.98
C CYS A 727 23.25 31.41 13.75
N LYS A 728 23.18 30.56 14.77
CA LYS A 728 22.09 30.59 15.76
C LYS A 728 22.63 31.07 17.10
N CYS A 729 22.04 32.14 17.62
CA CYS A 729 22.38 32.66 18.93
C CYS A 729 21.78 31.80 20.05
N SER A 730 22.47 31.75 21.18
CA SER A 730 22.08 31.00 22.37
C SER A 730 20.76 31.51 22.96
N TRP A 731 20.01 30.63 23.65
CA TRP A 731 18.72 30.97 24.26
C TRP A 731 18.81 31.88 25.50
N SER A 732 20.01 32.17 26.01
CA SER A 732 20.15 32.96 27.23
C SER A 732 19.81 34.43 26.99
N TYR A 733 18.67 34.87 27.54
CA TYR A 733 18.22 36.27 27.44
C TYR A 733 19.18 37.27 28.09
N GLY A 734 19.89 36.86 29.15
CA GLY A 734 20.87 37.71 29.83
C GLY A 734 22.22 37.80 29.12
N ASN A 735 22.54 36.84 28.25
CA ASN A 735 23.86 36.73 27.61
C ASN A 735 23.82 37.01 26.10
N ASN A 736 22.83 37.75 25.62
CA ASN A 736 22.81 38.18 24.22
C ASN A 736 22.49 39.66 24.09
N LYS A 737 23.01 40.24 23.00
CA LYS A 737 22.88 41.65 22.69
C LYS A 737 21.49 42.00 22.19
N ILE A 738 21.12 43.27 22.33
CA ILE A 738 19.91 43.85 21.75
C ILE A 738 20.32 44.96 20.77
N ILE A 739 19.86 44.87 19.52
CA ILE A 739 20.06 45.91 18.51
C ILE A 739 18.96 46.96 18.68
N THR A 740 19.34 48.22 18.90
CA THR A 740 18.40 49.27 19.32
C THR A 740 18.16 50.39 18.31
N ASP A 741 19.00 50.54 17.29
CA ASP A 741 18.98 51.65 16.32
C ASP A 741 18.29 51.31 14.99
N THR A 742 17.49 50.25 14.95
CA THR A 742 16.93 49.71 13.71
C THR A 742 15.83 50.58 13.08
N GLY A 743 15.20 51.48 13.84
CA GLY A 743 14.07 52.31 13.38
C GLY A 743 12.77 51.56 13.13
N CYS A 744 12.82 50.25 12.89
CA CYS A 744 11.67 49.35 12.78
C CYS A 744 11.57 48.41 14.00
N GLY A 745 12.04 48.86 15.17
CA GLY A 745 11.94 48.26 16.51
C GLY A 745 13.06 47.28 16.89
N THR A 746 13.26 47.08 18.20
CA THR A 746 14.45 46.43 18.78
C THR A 746 14.55 44.93 18.46
N ILE A 747 15.78 44.47 18.21
CA ILE A 747 16.09 43.06 17.89
C ILE A 747 16.89 42.46 19.03
N HIS A 748 16.28 41.55 19.81
CA HIS A 748 17.01 40.82 20.84
C HIS A 748 17.59 39.54 20.23
N LEU A 749 18.91 39.37 20.30
CA LEU A 749 19.59 38.26 19.63
C LEU A 749 19.45 36.91 20.36
N ALA A 750 18.91 36.87 21.58
CA ALA A 750 18.67 35.61 22.28
C ALA A 750 17.79 34.67 21.43
N GLY A 751 18.26 33.44 21.20
CA GLY A 751 17.57 32.39 20.43
C GLY A 751 17.39 32.69 18.93
N CYS A 752 17.83 33.86 18.44
CA CYS A 752 17.63 34.29 17.07
C CYS A 752 18.48 33.48 16.08
N VAL A 753 18.07 33.50 14.81
CA VAL A 753 18.90 33.06 13.68
C VAL A 753 19.33 34.31 12.92
N ILE A 754 20.64 34.43 12.69
CA ILE A 754 21.23 35.50 11.87
C ILE A 754 21.74 34.87 10.59
N GLU A 755 21.28 35.39 9.45
CA GLU A 755 21.73 35.03 8.11
C GLU A 755 22.39 36.25 7.47
N VAL A 756 23.53 36.04 6.82
CA VAL A 756 24.27 37.08 6.11
C VAL A 756 24.48 36.60 4.68
N MET A 757 23.94 37.32 3.72
CA MET A 757 24.13 37.07 2.29
C MET A 757 24.93 38.21 1.67
N GLY A 758 25.86 37.86 0.77
CA GLY A 758 26.73 38.81 0.10
C GLY A 758 28.02 39.12 0.88
N ASN A 759 28.65 40.25 0.57
CA ASN A 759 29.92 40.67 1.16
C ASN A 759 29.78 42.02 1.87
N LYS A 760 30.85 42.52 2.51
CA LYS A 760 30.77 43.75 3.30
C LYS A 760 30.40 45.01 2.48
N GLY A 761 30.65 45.01 1.17
CA GLY A 761 30.27 46.10 0.27
C GLY A 761 28.85 45.98 -0.30
N ALA A 762 28.27 44.79 -0.28
CA ALA A 762 26.92 44.49 -0.73
C ALA A 762 26.33 43.35 0.13
N MET A 763 25.66 43.71 1.22
CA MET A 763 25.16 42.80 2.24
C MET A 763 23.64 42.84 2.37
N THR A 764 23.10 41.66 2.67
CA THR A 764 21.79 41.50 3.27
C THR A 764 21.96 40.74 4.58
N ILE A 765 21.53 41.32 5.70
CA ILE A 765 21.52 40.65 7.01
C ILE A 765 20.07 40.41 7.39
N ARG A 766 19.71 39.15 7.59
CA ARG A 766 18.38 38.77 8.06
C ARG A 766 18.47 38.20 9.47
N VAL A 767 17.65 38.72 10.38
CA VAL A 767 17.53 38.24 11.74
C VAL A 767 16.12 37.77 12.01
N THR A 768 15.97 36.49 12.34
CA THR A 768 14.69 35.90 12.73
C THR A 768 14.65 35.72 14.24
N THR A 769 13.75 36.43 14.92
CA THR A 769 13.63 36.41 16.38
C THR A 769 12.74 35.26 16.85
N PRO A 770 12.99 34.71 18.06
CA PRO A 770 12.18 33.63 18.61
C PRO A 770 10.79 34.12 19.07
N SER A 771 9.96 33.18 19.54
CA SER A 771 8.61 33.48 20.02
C SER A 771 8.53 34.21 21.36
N THR A 772 9.64 34.30 22.10
CA THR A 772 9.72 34.88 23.46
C THR A 772 10.97 35.75 23.64
N SER A 773 10.87 36.83 24.42
CA SER A 773 11.96 37.75 24.74
C SER A 773 11.67 38.45 26.06
N THR A 774 12.67 38.62 26.94
CA THR A 774 12.51 39.27 28.26
C THR A 774 13.17 40.65 28.36
N GLY A 775 13.84 41.11 27.29
CA GLY A 775 14.57 42.39 27.24
C GLY A 775 13.93 43.46 26.35
N GLY A 776 12.65 43.33 26.01
CA GLY A 776 11.94 44.29 25.14
C GLY A 776 12.21 44.14 23.64
N GLY A 777 12.94 43.10 23.21
CA GLY A 777 13.09 42.77 21.78
C GLY A 777 11.80 42.22 21.18
N THR A 778 11.54 42.54 19.91
CA THR A 778 10.35 42.07 19.20
C THR A 778 10.44 40.57 18.91
N THR A 779 9.43 39.81 19.32
CA THR A 779 9.32 38.36 19.09
C THR A 779 8.55 38.03 17.82
N ASN A 780 8.70 36.80 17.32
CA ASN A 780 8.00 36.30 16.12
C ASN A 780 8.16 37.22 14.89
N ALA A 781 9.32 37.83 14.72
CA ALA A 781 9.57 38.81 13.68
C ALA A 781 10.81 38.44 12.86
N GLN A 782 10.78 38.83 11.59
CA GLN A 782 11.95 38.81 10.71
C GLN A 782 12.35 40.25 10.42
N PHE A 783 13.62 40.53 10.60
CA PHE A 783 14.24 41.81 10.32
C PHE A 783 15.26 41.64 9.21
N THR A 784 15.20 42.48 8.19
CA THR A 784 16.13 42.44 7.06
C THR A 784 16.81 43.80 6.93
N TYR A 785 18.12 43.83 7.15
CA TYR A 785 18.99 44.95 6.84
C TYR A 785 19.57 44.77 5.45
N ILE A 786 19.51 45.82 4.63
CA ILE A 786 20.05 45.81 3.27
C ILE A 786 21.01 46.99 3.13
N ASN A 787 22.20 46.73 2.60
CA ASN A 787 23.16 47.74 2.20
C ASN A 787 23.91 47.25 0.94
N HIS A 788 23.68 47.91 -0.20
CA HIS A 788 24.26 47.53 -1.51
C HIS A 788 25.30 48.53 -2.03
N GLY A 789 25.99 49.24 -1.14
CA GLY A 789 27.07 50.17 -1.50
C GLY A 789 26.63 51.62 -1.58
N ALA A 790 27.50 52.48 -2.14
CA ALA A 790 27.41 53.93 -2.03
C ALA A 790 26.14 54.58 -2.60
N ASP A 791 25.48 53.91 -3.56
CA ASP A 791 24.27 54.41 -4.22
C ASP A 791 22.96 53.98 -3.53
N TYR A 792 23.03 53.18 -2.46
CA TYR A 792 21.87 52.67 -1.73
C TYR A 792 21.80 53.21 -0.31
N ALA A 793 20.63 53.70 0.10
CA ALA A 793 20.38 54.06 1.50
C ALA A 793 20.25 52.77 2.35
N PRO A 794 21.21 52.49 3.25
CA PRO A 794 21.13 51.30 4.09
C PRO A 794 19.99 51.42 5.09
N GLY A 795 19.30 50.31 5.38
CA GLY A 795 18.20 50.37 6.33
C GLY A 795 17.65 49.01 6.70
N TRP A 796 17.09 48.95 7.92
CA TRP A 796 16.33 47.80 8.39
C TRP A 796 14.88 47.86 7.91
N ARG A 797 14.34 46.68 7.65
CA ARG A 797 12.93 46.43 7.37
C ARG A 797 12.47 45.32 8.30
N ARG A 798 11.21 45.38 8.75
CA ARG A 798 10.58 44.29 9.49
C ARG A 798 9.47 43.72 8.64
N ASP A 799 9.46 42.40 8.48
CA ASP A 799 8.39 41.71 7.78
C ASP A 799 7.18 41.54 8.69
N TYR A 800 6.00 41.88 8.17
CA TYR A 800 4.73 41.74 8.86
C TYR A 800 4.02 40.47 8.39
N SER A 801 3.31 39.82 9.31
CA SER A 801 2.56 38.59 9.04
C SER A 801 1.20 38.63 9.75
N THR A 802 0.36 37.62 9.56
CA THR A 802 -0.91 37.52 10.30
C THR A 802 -0.71 37.45 11.82
N LYS A 803 0.47 37.00 12.31
CA LYS A 803 0.85 37.02 13.73
C LYS A 803 1.54 38.31 14.17
N ASN A 804 2.09 39.08 13.24
CA ASN A 804 2.78 40.35 13.48
C ASN A 804 2.16 41.40 12.53
N GLN A 805 0.89 41.75 12.76
CA GLN A 805 0.16 42.71 11.94
C GLN A 805 0.62 44.15 12.25
N GLN A 806 0.57 45.04 11.25
CA GLN A 806 0.63 46.48 11.50
C GLN A 806 -0.69 46.92 12.16
N PRO A 807 -0.69 47.52 13.37
CA PRO A 807 -1.87 48.23 13.88
C PRO A 807 -2.36 49.29 12.89
N ALA A 808 -3.67 49.54 12.82
CA ALA A 808 -4.29 50.54 11.92
C ALA A 808 -3.74 51.98 12.06
N PHE A 809 -2.99 52.25 13.15
CA PHE A 809 -2.35 53.54 13.45
C PHE A 809 -0.83 53.45 13.61
N ALA A 810 -0.21 52.34 13.23
CA ALA A 810 1.18 52.01 13.55
C ALA A 810 2.25 52.89 12.90
N LEU A 811 1.87 53.75 11.94
CA LEU A 811 2.80 54.68 11.31
C LEU A 811 3.06 55.93 12.15
N GLY A 812 2.26 56.24 13.18
CA GLY A 812 2.39 57.48 13.96
C GLY A 812 2.20 58.71 13.07
N GLN A 813 1.07 59.42 13.21
CA GLN A 813 0.73 60.56 12.34
C GLN A 813 0.83 60.19 10.84
N THR A 814 -0.20 59.56 10.29
CA THR A 814 -0.29 59.32 8.84
C THR A 814 -0.46 60.67 8.13
N GLY A 815 0.64 61.35 7.80
CA GLY A 815 0.68 62.59 7.02
C GLY A 815 1.17 63.84 7.75
N SER A 816 2.05 64.60 7.08
CA SER A 816 2.40 65.98 7.44
C SER A 816 1.16 66.89 7.49
N THR A 817 1.28 68.05 8.16
CA THR A 817 0.23 69.08 8.20
C THR A 817 -0.38 69.31 6.81
N VAL A 818 -1.69 69.08 6.67
CA VAL A 818 -2.41 69.28 5.41
C VAL A 818 -2.95 70.70 5.33
N GLY A 819 -3.04 71.23 4.11
CA GLY A 819 -3.30 72.66 3.88
C GLY A 819 -4.69 73.17 4.28
N ASN A 820 -5.68 72.28 4.42
CA ASN A 820 -7.03 72.57 4.90
C ASN A 820 -7.76 71.29 5.34
N ASP A 821 -8.93 71.45 5.95
CA ASP A 821 -9.76 70.36 6.48
C ASP A 821 -10.44 69.48 5.42
N LYS A 822 -10.30 69.81 4.12
CA LYS A 822 -10.78 69.00 3.00
C LYS A 822 -9.64 68.30 2.24
N ALA A 823 -8.38 68.58 2.60
CA ALA A 823 -7.21 68.06 1.90
C ALA A 823 -6.97 66.55 2.10
N VAL A 824 -7.56 65.94 3.13
CA VAL A 824 -7.55 64.48 3.31
C VAL A 824 -8.64 63.86 2.43
N GLY A 825 -8.24 63.29 1.28
CA GLY A 825 -9.14 62.61 0.35
C GLY A 825 -9.79 61.36 0.94
N TRP A 826 -10.92 60.93 0.38
CA TRP A 826 -11.71 59.80 0.90
C TRP A 826 -11.02 58.44 0.80
N ASN A 827 -10.07 58.30 -0.13
CA ASN A 827 -9.25 57.12 -0.37
C ASN A 827 -7.83 57.26 0.22
N SER A 828 -7.64 58.19 1.16
CA SER A 828 -6.35 58.35 1.84
C SER A 828 -6.11 57.17 2.79
N ILE A 829 -4.86 57.00 3.23
CA ILE A 829 -4.53 55.95 4.20
C ILE A 829 -5.23 56.26 5.54
N SER A 830 -5.79 55.24 6.20
CA SER A 830 -6.37 55.40 7.53
C SER A 830 -5.36 56.04 8.50
N GLY A 831 -5.81 57.02 9.30
CA GLY A 831 -4.88 57.84 10.07
C GLY A 831 -5.47 59.03 10.81
N VAL A 832 -4.60 59.74 11.51
CA VAL A 832 -4.89 61.03 12.15
C VAL A 832 -4.04 62.11 11.49
N TYR A 833 -4.69 63.10 10.88
CA TYR A 833 -4.07 64.19 10.14
C TYR A 833 -4.25 65.53 10.87
N ASN A 834 -3.25 66.41 10.80
CA ASN A 834 -3.34 67.79 11.31
C ASN A 834 -3.69 68.74 10.15
N ALA A 835 -4.88 69.33 10.15
CA ALA A 835 -5.34 70.21 9.08
C ALA A 835 -5.31 71.68 9.53
N ASN A 836 -4.66 72.55 8.73
CA ASN A 836 -4.56 73.98 9.01
C ASN A 836 -5.78 74.73 8.44
N ILE A 837 -6.54 75.43 9.27
CA ILE A 837 -7.80 76.09 8.87
C ILE A 837 -7.74 77.62 8.96
N GLY A 838 -6.54 78.22 8.87
CA GLY A 838 -6.36 79.67 8.90
C GLY A 838 -6.48 80.23 10.33
N GLY A 839 -5.34 80.36 11.02
CA GLY A 839 -5.28 80.85 12.40
C GLY A 839 -5.48 79.77 13.49
N ALA A 840 -5.79 78.53 13.10
CA ALA A 840 -5.86 77.36 14.00
C ALA A 840 -5.67 76.05 13.23
N SER A 841 -5.54 74.93 13.95
CA SER A 841 -5.56 73.59 13.37
C SER A 841 -6.64 72.69 13.97
N THR A 842 -7.03 71.67 13.20
CA THR A 842 -8.00 70.65 13.60
C THR A 842 -7.43 69.25 13.37
N LEU A 843 -7.84 68.28 14.17
CA LEU A 843 -7.58 66.87 13.89
C LEU A 843 -8.59 66.36 12.87
N ILE A 844 -8.11 65.58 11.89
CA ILE A 844 -8.94 64.76 11.00
C ILE A 844 -8.62 63.29 11.29
N LEU A 845 -9.57 62.56 11.87
CA LEU A 845 -9.49 61.11 12.00
C LEU A 845 -10.11 60.51 10.75
N HIS A 846 -9.34 59.74 10.00
CA HIS A 846 -9.77 59.13 8.75
C HIS A 846 -9.71 57.60 8.85
N PHE A 847 -10.83 56.96 8.55
CA PHE A 847 -10.95 55.52 8.45
C PHE A 847 -11.33 55.17 7.03
N TYR A 848 -10.50 54.36 6.37
CA TYR A 848 -10.69 53.86 5.02
C TYR A 848 -10.55 52.34 5.02
N MET A 849 -11.59 51.65 4.54
CA MET A 849 -11.63 50.18 4.42
C MET A 849 -11.66 49.67 2.98
N GLY A 850 -11.77 50.57 2.00
CA GLY A 850 -11.65 50.24 0.57
C GLY A 850 -12.79 49.44 -0.06
N ALA A 851 -13.85 49.11 0.69
CA ALA A 851 -14.96 48.30 0.20
C ALA A 851 -16.32 48.72 0.83
N GLY A 852 -17.42 48.38 0.16
CA GLY A 852 -18.79 48.61 0.60
C GLY A 852 -19.33 50.02 0.35
N SER A 853 -20.62 50.21 0.66
CA SER A 853 -21.34 51.46 0.39
C SER A 853 -20.90 52.70 1.16
N CYS A 854 -20.16 52.49 2.24
CA CYS A 854 -19.45 53.53 2.96
C CYS A 854 -17.97 53.12 3.10
N PRO A 855 -17.14 53.30 2.06
CA PRO A 855 -15.77 52.83 2.08
C PRO A 855 -14.87 53.66 3.01
N ALA A 856 -15.31 54.87 3.39
CA ALA A 856 -14.59 55.75 4.31
C ALA A 856 -15.51 56.60 5.19
N VAL A 857 -15.03 56.90 6.40
CA VAL A 857 -15.59 57.90 7.31
C VAL A 857 -14.48 58.81 7.84
N GLN A 858 -14.82 60.09 8.03
CA GLN A 858 -13.94 61.05 8.69
C GLN A 858 -14.63 61.73 9.86
N PHE A 859 -13.85 62.03 10.89
CA PHE A 859 -14.21 62.92 11.99
C PHE A 859 -13.25 64.11 12.03
N ARG A 860 -13.78 65.33 12.05
CA ARG A 860 -13.03 66.58 12.26
C ARG A 860 -13.26 67.06 13.69
N VAL A 861 -12.19 67.19 14.46
CA VAL A 861 -12.24 67.59 15.87
C VAL A 861 -11.52 68.92 16.06
N ASN A 862 -12.29 69.96 16.34
CA ASN A 862 -11.76 71.30 16.55
C ASN A 862 -11.16 71.45 17.95
N TYR A 863 -10.10 72.25 18.05
CA TYR A 863 -9.46 72.62 19.31
C TYR A 863 -10.43 73.32 20.29
N LYS A 864 -10.10 73.33 21.60
CA LYS A 864 -10.90 73.95 22.69
C LYS A 864 -12.36 73.48 22.77
N ASN A 865 -12.63 72.21 22.44
CA ASN A 865 -14.00 71.66 22.38
C ASN A 865 -14.90 72.44 21.40
N GLY A 866 -14.32 73.04 20.35
CA GLY A 866 -15.02 73.84 19.34
C GLY A 866 -15.83 73.03 18.32
N GLY A 867 -16.29 71.84 18.70
CA GLY A 867 -17.12 70.94 17.89
C GLY A 867 -16.44 69.68 17.36
N ILE A 868 -17.26 68.66 17.13
CA ILE A 868 -16.90 67.44 16.40
C ILE A 868 -17.81 67.37 15.18
N TYR A 869 -17.23 67.15 14.01
CA TYR A 869 -17.95 67.01 12.76
C TYR A 869 -17.65 65.66 12.13
N TYR A 870 -18.56 65.13 11.32
CA TYR A 870 -18.31 63.94 10.52
C TYR A 870 -18.71 64.12 9.06
N ARG A 871 -18.18 63.24 8.23
CA ARG A 871 -18.64 63.00 6.86
C ARG A 871 -18.29 61.57 6.43
N SER A 872 -19.07 61.02 5.54
CA SER A 872 -18.88 59.67 4.98
C SER A 872 -18.75 59.73 3.47
N ALA A 873 -17.95 58.83 2.91
CA ALA A 873 -17.84 58.66 1.47
C ALA A 873 -18.83 57.59 0.97
N ARG A 874 -19.22 57.66 -0.31
CA ARG A 874 -20.06 56.65 -0.97
C ARG A 874 -19.27 55.90 -2.05
N ASP A 875 -19.47 54.58 -2.12
CA ASP A 875 -19.13 53.65 -3.21
C ASP A 875 -18.25 54.20 -4.37
N GLY A 876 -16.98 54.56 -4.13
CA GLY A 876 -16.09 55.04 -5.19
C GLY A 876 -16.31 56.49 -5.70
N TYR A 877 -17.40 57.15 -5.28
CA TYR A 877 -17.74 58.54 -5.64
C TYR A 877 -17.17 59.58 -4.67
N GLY A 878 -16.73 59.16 -3.48
CA GLY A 878 -16.11 60.03 -2.48
C GLY A 878 -17.08 60.72 -1.54
N PHE A 879 -16.67 61.84 -0.92
CA PHE A 879 -17.52 62.60 0.02
C PHE A 879 -18.59 63.40 -0.74
N GLU A 880 -19.84 62.95 -0.70
CA GLU A 880 -20.97 63.62 -1.38
C GLU A 880 -21.57 64.79 -0.56
N ALA A 881 -21.36 64.79 0.76
CA ALA A 881 -21.83 65.83 1.67
C ALA A 881 -20.66 66.50 2.39
N ASP A 882 -20.83 67.78 2.73
CA ASP A 882 -19.87 68.51 3.56
C ASP A 882 -19.95 68.08 5.04
N TRP A 883 -19.06 68.63 5.86
CA TRP A 883 -19.01 68.35 7.31
C TRP A 883 -20.34 68.60 8.01
N SER A 884 -20.81 67.60 8.76
CA SER A 884 -22.00 67.68 9.61
C SER A 884 -21.62 67.65 11.08
N GLU A 885 -22.21 68.52 11.91
CA GLU A 885 -21.83 68.67 13.32
C GLU A 885 -22.54 67.66 14.25
N PHE A 886 -21.83 67.15 15.24
CA PHE A 886 -22.42 66.50 16.42
C PHE A 886 -22.75 67.55 17.49
N TYR A 887 -24.04 67.72 17.78
CA TYR A 887 -24.48 68.60 18.85
C TYR A 887 -24.26 68.00 20.24
N THR A 888 -23.90 68.84 21.20
CA THR A 888 -23.64 68.44 22.59
C THR A 888 -24.45 69.31 23.56
N THR A 889 -24.45 68.97 24.84
CA THR A 889 -25.13 69.76 25.88
C THR A 889 -24.57 71.19 25.99
N THR A 890 -23.27 71.37 25.71
CA THR A 890 -22.59 72.68 25.69
C THR A 890 -22.73 73.39 24.33
N ARG A 891 -23.02 72.65 23.26
CA ARG A 891 -23.18 73.16 21.89
C ARG A 891 -24.48 72.63 21.29
N LYS A 892 -25.59 73.18 21.79
CA LYS A 892 -26.95 72.78 21.43
C LYS A 892 -27.29 73.26 20.01
N PRO A 893 -28.10 72.51 19.25
CA PRO A 893 -28.57 72.98 17.96
C PRO A 893 -29.46 74.22 18.12
N SER A 894 -29.40 75.12 17.16
CA SER A 894 -30.42 76.15 16.98
C SER A 894 -31.73 75.55 16.47
N ALA A 895 -32.83 76.30 16.55
CA ALA A 895 -34.11 75.84 16.01
C ALA A 895 -34.02 75.55 14.49
N GLY A 896 -33.22 76.35 13.76
CA GLY A 896 -32.94 76.12 12.34
C GLY A 896 -32.17 74.82 12.08
N ASP A 897 -31.22 74.47 12.95
CA ASP A 897 -30.40 73.25 12.80
C ASP A 897 -31.20 71.95 12.92
N VAL A 898 -32.38 71.99 13.54
CA VAL A 898 -33.27 70.82 13.72
C VAL A 898 -34.63 70.99 13.02
N GLY A 899 -34.82 72.05 12.24
CA GLY A 899 -36.09 72.33 11.55
C GLY A 899 -37.27 72.68 12.48
N ALA A 900 -36.99 73.18 13.68
CA ALA A 900 -38.01 73.65 14.62
C ALA A 900 -38.36 75.12 14.39
N TYR A 901 -39.62 75.50 14.64
CA TYR A 901 -40.03 76.91 14.61
C TYR A 901 -39.36 77.69 15.75
N THR A 902 -38.90 78.90 15.44
CA THR A 902 -38.39 79.83 16.45
C THR A 902 -39.52 80.29 17.37
N LYS A 903 -39.16 80.78 18.57
CA LYS A 903 -40.13 81.35 19.51
C LYS A 903 -40.94 82.50 18.89
N ALA A 904 -40.33 83.30 18.01
CA ALA A 904 -41.00 84.37 17.28
C ALA A 904 -42.06 83.82 16.32
N GLU A 905 -41.73 82.77 15.57
CA GLU A 905 -42.67 82.11 14.66
C GLU A 905 -43.84 81.47 15.42
N CYS A 906 -43.58 80.78 16.53
CA CYS A 906 -44.64 80.21 17.37
C CYS A 906 -45.59 81.28 17.93
N ASN A 907 -45.06 82.39 18.45
CA ASN A 907 -45.87 83.47 19.03
C ASN A 907 -46.76 84.19 18.01
N SER A 908 -46.36 84.19 16.73
CA SER A 908 -47.14 84.79 15.65
C SER A 908 -48.22 83.86 15.08
N ARG A 909 -48.05 82.54 15.22
CA ARG A 909 -48.90 81.53 14.57
C ARG A 909 -49.90 80.85 15.51
N PHE A 910 -49.65 80.87 16.81
CA PHE A 910 -50.46 80.12 17.79
C PHE A 910 -51.00 81.03 18.91
N ILE A 911 -52.09 80.61 19.55
CA ILE A 911 -52.67 81.30 20.71
C ILE A 911 -51.71 81.16 21.89
N THR A 912 -51.24 82.30 22.42
CA THR A 912 -50.27 82.33 23.53
C THR A 912 -50.91 82.58 24.88
N GLY A 913 -52.23 82.84 24.94
CA GLY A 913 -52.97 83.01 26.19
C GLY A 913 -54.48 83.18 25.98
N ILE A 914 -55.27 82.92 27.04
CA ILE A 914 -56.73 83.07 27.06
C ILE A 914 -57.13 83.88 28.30
N ARG A 915 -58.06 84.83 28.18
CA ARG A 915 -58.61 85.60 29.32
C ARG A 915 -60.09 85.92 29.15
N LEU A 916 -60.71 86.45 30.21
CA LEU A 916 -62.04 87.06 30.14
C LEU A 916 -61.91 88.58 29.97
N GLY A 917 -62.66 89.16 29.05
CA GLY A 917 -62.67 90.59 28.75
C GLY A 917 -63.51 91.41 29.73
N THR A 918 -63.85 92.64 29.30
CA THR A 918 -64.60 93.58 30.14
C THR A 918 -66.00 93.06 30.48
N LYS A 919 -66.43 93.32 31.71
CA LYS A 919 -67.75 92.95 32.22
C LYS A 919 -68.86 93.69 31.49
N SER A 920 -69.90 92.98 31.10
CA SER A 920 -71.17 93.53 30.63
C SER A 920 -72.33 92.94 31.42
N SER A 921 -73.41 93.70 31.61
CA SER A 921 -74.56 93.33 32.45
C SER A 921 -75.85 93.54 31.67
N VAL A 922 -76.78 92.58 31.74
CA VAL A 922 -78.11 92.67 31.11
C VAL A 922 -79.18 92.30 32.12
N GLN A 923 -80.30 93.03 32.10
CA GLN A 923 -81.46 92.75 32.95
C GLN A 923 -82.15 91.46 32.47
N THR A 924 -82.42 90.56 33.41
CA THR A 924 -82.91 89.20 33.13
C THR A 924 -84.37 89.03 33.54
N TRP A 925 -84.80 89.63 34.64
CA TRP A 925 -86.21 89.67 35.02
C TRP A 925 -86.96 90.78 34.27
N ASN A 926 -88.01 90.40 33.52
CA ASN A 926 -88.84 91.27 32.67
C ASN A 926 -88.07 92.10 31.61
N GLY A 927 -86.87 91.64 31.23
CA GLY A 927 -86.00 92.24 30.19
C GLY A 927 -85.63 91.22 29.10
N PRO A 928 -84.97 91.63 28.00
CA PRO A 928 -84.70 90.76 26.86
C PRO A 928 -83.66 89.65 27.12
N GLY A 929 -82.94 89.69 28.25
CA GLY A 929 -81.86 88.74 28.54
C GLY A 929 -80.65 88.85 27.59
N TRP A 930 -79.73 87.88 27.65
CA TRP A 930 -78.62 87.79 26.70
C TRP A 930 -79.12 87.22 25.36
N ASN A 931 -78.84 87.90 24.24
CA ASN A 931 -79.00 87.28 22.93
C ASN A 931 -77.95 86.16 22.79
N ASP A 932 -78.34 84.98 22.33
CA ASP A 932 -77.43 83.84 22.07
C ASP A 932 -76.34 84.23 21.05
N LYS A 933 -75.23 84.76 21.56
CA LYS A 933 -73.97 84.91 20.83
C LYS A 933 -72.90 84.14 21.59
N SER A 934 -72.42 83.06 20.97
CA SER A 934 -71.31 82.25 21.49
C SER A 934 -70.05 83.11 21.65
N GLY A 935 -69.26 82.82 22.70
CA GLY A 935 -68.01 83.54 22.99
C GLY A 935 -67.99 84.34 24.30
N TYR A 936 -69.00 84.20 25.15
CA TYR A 936 -69.06 84.85 26.47
C TYR A 936 -69.27 83.82 27.58
N VAL A 937 -68.78 84.14 28.79
CA VAL A 937 -69.03 83.37 30.01
C VAL A 937 -69.86 84.24 30.94
N VAL A 938 -70.98 83.71 31.43
CA VAL A 938 -71.75 84.34 32.51
C VAL A 938 -70.93 84.23 33.79
N THR A 939 -70.59 85.38 34.37
CA THR A 939 -69.72 85.47 35.55
C THR A 939 -70.45 85.86 36.84
N ALA A 940 -71.71 86.29 36.77
CA ALA A 940 -72.54 86.52 37.95
C ALA A 940 -74.04 86.56 37.61
N SER A 941 -74.87 86.13 38.55
CA SER A 941 -76.31 86.40 38.59
C SER A 941 -76.60 87.20 39.85
N ILE A 942 -77.29 88.32 39.70
CA ILE A 942 -77.56 89.27 40.79
C ILE A 942 -79.07 89.28 41.03
N ASN A 943 -79.45 88.94 42.25
CA ASN A 943 -80.76 89.24 42.80
C ASN A 943 -80.58 90.27 43.92
N SER A 944 -81.05 91.48 43.67
CA SER A 944 -80.91 92.63 44.58
C SER A 944 -82.07 92.74 45.56
N ASN A 945 -83.25 92.20 45.23
CA ASN A 945 -84.43 92.23 46.09
C ASN A 945 -84.60 90.95 46.97
N LYS A 946 -83.75 89.94 46.76
CA LYS A 946 -83.71 88.63 47.45
C LYS A 946 -84.98 87.78 47.31
N ASP A 947 -85.75 87.97 46.24
CA ASP A 947 -86.81 87.03 45.87
C ASP A 947 -86.25 85.75 45.20
N GLU A 948 -87.09 84.93 44.56
CA GLU A 948 -86.65 83.72 43.86
C GLU A 948 -86.21 83.99 42.40
N LEU A 949 -86.22 85.25 41.95
CA LEU A 949 -86.05 85.65 40.55
C LEU A 949 -84.76 86.46 40.34
N ILE A 950 -84.02 86.20 39.26
CA ILE A 950 -82.75 86.89 39.01
C ILE A 950 -83.02 88.23 38.30
N ASP A 951 -82.64 89.34 38.93
CA ASP A 951 -82.79 90.69 38.36
C ASP A 951 -81.86 90.91 37.15
N THR A 952 -80.57 90.59 37.28
CA THR A 952 -79.52 90.92 36.30
C THR A 952 -78.48 89.82 36.18
N THR A 953 -78.05 89.51 34.96
CA THR A 953 -76.97 88.56 34.69
C THR A 953 -75.77 89.29 34.07
N GLN A 954 -74.56 88.99 34.53
CA GLN A 954 -73.30 89.59 34.04
C GLN A 954 -72.48 88.57 33.26
N ALA A 955 -71.95 88.96 32.10
CA ALA A 955 -71.09 88.12 31.28
C ALA A 955 -69.83 88.86 30.82
N ARG A 956 -68.79 88.10 30.46
CA ARG A 956 -67.52 88.60 29.91
C ARG A 956 -67.13 87.82 28.65
N PRO A 957 -66.62 88.46 27.58
CA PRO A 957 -66.16 87.73 26.40
C PRO A 957 -64.92 86.91 26.73
N VAL A 958 -64.80 85.72 26.16
CA VAL A 958 -63.51 85.01 26.12
C VAL A 958 -62.62 85.71 25.09
N GLN A 959 -61.34 85.93 25.42
CA GLN A 959 -60.38 86.56 24.52
C GLN A 959 -59.14 85.68 24.31
N TYR A 960 -58.62 85.63 23.09
CA TYR A 960 -57.38 84.94 22.71
C TYR A 960 -56.26 85.95 22.48
N CYS A 961 -55.06 85.67 22.99
CA CYS A 961 -53.85 86.43 22.69
C CYS A 961 -53.14 85.79 21.50
N ILE A 962 -53.07 86.53 20.39
CA ILE A 962 -52.31 86.14 19.19
C ILE A 962 -51.42 87.31 18.84
N ASN A 963 -50.11 87.06 18.70
CA ASN A 963 -49.12 88.11 18.43
C ASN A 963 -49.20 89.30 19.42
N GLY A 964 -49.40 89.02 20.71
CA GLY A 964 -49.49 90.02 21.78
C GLY A 964 -50.78 90.85 21.82
N THR A 965 -51.70 90.64 20.87
CA THR A 965 -52.99 91.36 20.78
C THR A 965 -54.14 90.46 21.21
N TRP A 966 -55.06 91.00 22.00
CA TRP A 966 -56.23 90.26 22.51
C TRP A 966 -57.45 90.44 21.61
N TYR A 967 -57.97 89.33 21.10
CA TYR A 967 -59.15 89.29 20.24
C TYR A 967 -60.32 88.64 20.98
N ASN A 968 -61.53 89.18 20.87
CA ASN A 968 -62.72 88.50 21.37
C ASN A 968 -62.94 87.22 20.56
N ALA A 969 -63.23 86.12 21.25
CA ALA A 969 -63.75 84.92 20.63
C ALA A 969 -65.16 85.24 20.11
N GLY A 970 -65.27 85.57 18.82
CA GLY A 970 -66.56 85.68 18.15
C GLY A 970 -67.09 84.30 17.76
N SER A 971 -68.40 84.13 17.70
CA SER A 971 -68.99 83.06 16.89
C SER A 971 -68.52 83.25 15.44
N ILE A 972 -68.05 82.19 14.80
CA ILE A 972 -68.13 82.13 13.33
C ILE A 972 -69.62 82.06 12.96
#